data_AF-A0A933JWN0-F1
#
_entry.id   AF-A0A933JWN0-F1
#
_cell.length_a   1.000
_cell.length_b   1.000
_cell.length_c   1.000
_cell.angle_alpha   90.00
_cell.angle_beta   90.00
_cell.angle_gamma   90.00
#
_symmetry.space_group_name_H-M   'P 1'
#
loop_
_entity.id
_entity.type
_entity.pdbx_description
1 polymer ?
#
loop_
_entity_poly.entity_id
_entity_poly.type
_entity_poly.pdbx_seq_one_letter_code
_entity_poly.pdbx_strand_id
1 'polypeptide(L)'
;MRPIPGFSSELVETILDRAIHTLDTLRASSVLDRAEFRANAQTPVLALCFVIRAAVKLPDPQRLEIIQKALSVVSGLDWYAFQGLDCVQHGIAGVLTGGAPVDSAVQEWARHEKPELRGAVARGLQLGDAEAIALMDKLSQDPDGSVRMAAKRRLQAFRDLPWWLGKFTADPTAALDPATTDALQPTFEALCKILDGPDARRYPTELAQAVGGLPDHLLFDLVGQVVRPTSWSFLHAPVLGVVMERPAGRAILPALLVRILGTSDLTLLALSTSDLVRFIPEEHRAETSFALARAAFAQPRNEDEEDDHKSIAAFLASFAVNALPVLSDAGPYLAFLEERWPLFGASEHSAYLLGTFLEPLKKSTEQALRSAVPKLAEARVSGYSGAWKTMSWAVDEVLAKMPARELRGYAERALDADDERTVEWGLLTLLRGHDPERDSPPLLLAADLFAHPKIRLAALKHVEYFIPSARVELRELRLELGPAMDLMQCLLRSEKKLVPVSDAFIEPGPPPSHEEWQAYREIRQRSKMDRLDWMQLLDLVQTGEDGDWLPEDRKLLEKAMDELEDDDSLGFMIAAALKLRPPPDVIALLTRVIRATHPTFLRPVLKNAQEVRLRLGLGPEVEARFKEAADYARDRFGDEEDWDDD
;
A
#
# COMPACT_ATOMS: atom_id res chain seq x y z
N MET A 1 -13.91 40.64 -35.60
CA MET A 1 -14.82 39.50 -35.90
C MET A 1 -16.25 40.01 -35.78
N ARG A 2 -17.12 39.68 -36.73
CA ARG A 2 -18.55 40.07 -36.69
C ARG A 2 -19.31 39.17 -35.70
N PRO A 3 -20.32 39.67 -34.98
CA PRO A 3 -21.20 38.84 -34.16
C PRO A 3 -21.81 37.75 -35.05
N ILE A 4 -21.82 36.49 -34.56
CA ILE A 4 -22.44 35.38 -35.27
C ILE A 4 -23.96 35.61 -35.19
N PRO A 5 -24.66 35.87 -36.31
CA PRO A 5 -26.10 36.08 -36.28
C PRO A 5 -26.79 34.80 -35.78
N GLY A 6 -27.65 34.92 -34.76
CA GLY A 6 -28.42 33.79 -34.20
C GLY A 6 -27.88 33.18 -32.90
N PHE A 7 -26.82 33.73 -32.31
CA PHE A 7 -26.32 33.30 -31.00
C PHE A 7 -27.07 34.02 -29.85
N SER A 8 -28.11 33.40 -29.28
CA SER A 8 -28.82 33.90 -28.08
C SER A 8 -28.22 33.35 -26.78
N SER A 9 -28.41 34.05 -25.67
CA SER A 9 -28.05 33.57 -24.32
C SER A 9 -28.75 32.24 -23.99
N GLU A 10 -30.02 32.11 -24.37
CA GLU A 10 -30.84 30.91 -24.20
C GLU A 10 -30.23 29.65 -24.84
N LEU A 11 -29.65 29.77 -26.04
CA LEU A 11 -28.97 28.65 -26.69
C LEU A 11 -27.71 28.23 -25.92
N VAL A 12 -26.96 29.20 -25.38
CA VAL A 12 -25.74 28.92 -24.60
C VAL A 12 -26.07 28.20 -23.30
N GLU A 13 -27.10 28.65 -22.59
CA GLU A 13 -27.61 27.99 -21.38
C GLU A 13 -28.10 26.57 -21.66
N THR A 14 -28.85 26.37 -22.76
CA THR A 14 -29.33 25.04 -23.15
C THR A 14 -28.19 24.06 -23.43
N ILE A 15 -27.12 24.52 -24.12
CA ILE A 15 -25.94 23.68 -24.37
C ILE A 15 -25.20 23.37 -23.06
N LEU A 16 -25.07 24.37 -22.19
CA LEU A 16 -24.41 24.22 -20.89
C LEU A 16 -25.13 23.18 -20.02
N ASP A 17 -26.43 23.33 -19.81
CA ASP A 17 -27.21 22.44 -18.95
C ASP A 17 -27.19 21.00 -19.47
N ARG A 18 -27.27 20.81 -20.79
CA ARG A 18 -27.17 19.48 -21.40
C ARG A 18 -25.80 18.86 -21.23
N ALA A 19 -24.73 19.64 -21.37
CA ALA A 19 -23.37 19.15 -21.18
C ALA A 19 -23.09 18.75 -19.72
N ILE A 20 -23.54 19.57 -18.77
CA ILE A 20 -23.45 19.30 -17.33
C ILE A 20 -24.21 18.03 -16.97
N HIS A 21 -25.48 17.93 -17.37
CA HIS A 21 -26.30 16.76 -17.10
C HIS A 21 -25.68 15.47 -17.66
N THR A 22 -25.09 15.54 -18.85
CA THR A 22 -24.38 14.39 -19.45
C THR A 22 -23.17 13.98 -18.61
N LEU A 23 -22.37 14.92 -18.13
CA LEU A 23 -21.19 14.62 -17.29
C LEU A 23 -21.56 14.07 -15.92
N ASP A 24 -22.60 14.60 -15.29
CA ASP A 24 -23.09 14.09 -14.01
C ASP A 24 -23.64 12.67 -14.16
N THR A 25 -24.34 12.38 -15.27
CA THR A 25 -24.81 11.03 -15.59
C THR A 25 -23.64 10.06 -15.78
N LEU A 26 -22.59 10.48 -16.51
CA LEU A 26 -21.39 9.67 -16.70
C LEU A 26 -20.64 9.42 -15.38
N ARG A 27 -20.60 10.40 -14.45
CA ARG A 27 -19.99 10.25 -13.12
C ARG A 27 -20.77 9.31 -12.22
N ALA A 28 -22.11 9.36 -12.28
CA ALA A 28 -22.98 8.50 -11.48
C ALA A 28 -22.94 7.03 -11.93
N SER A 29 -22.51 6.77 -13.17
CA SER A 29 -22.31 5.42 -13.69
C SER A 29 -21.00 4.83 -13.13
N SER A 30 -21.08 4.19 -11.95
CA SER A 30 -19.96 3.52 -11.27
C SER A 30 -19.33 2.34 -12.04
N VAL A 31 -19.84 2.05 -13.24
CA VAL A 31 -19.51 0.87 -14.07
C VAL A 31 -18.48 1.20 -15.16
N LEU A 32 -18.22 2.48 -15.44
CA LEU A 32 -17.32 2.86 -16.53
C LEU A 32 -15.85 2.81 -16.08
N ASP A 33 -15.03 2.01 -16.77
CA ASP A 33 -13.57 2.12 -16.73
C ASP A 33 -13.14 3.55 -17.16
N ARG A 34 -12.02 4.03 -16.61
CA ARG A 34 -11.41 5.33 -16.94
C ARG A 34 -11.30 5.58 -18.45
N ALA A 35 -11.00 4.58 -19.28
CA ALA A 35 -10.90 4.72 -20.73
C ALA A 35 -12.26 5.01 -21.38
N GLU A 36 -13.31 4.32 -20.95
CA GLU A 36 -14.67 4.50 -21.46
C GLU A 36 -15.27 5.84 -21.02
N PHE A 37 -15.04 6.24 -19.76
CA PHE A 37 -15.39 7.59 -19.28
C PHE A 37 -14.72 8.67 -20.15
N ARG A 38 -13.42 8.50 -20.49
CA ARG A 38 -12.69 9.46 -21.35
C ARG A 38 -13.30 9.59 -22.73
N ALA A 39 -13.63 8.48 -23.39
CA ALA A 39 -14.23 8.48 -24.72
C ALA A 39 -15.59 9.21 -24.71
N ASN A 40 -16.41 8.95 -23.68
CA ASN A 40 -17.76 9.51 -23.57
C ASN A 40 -17.79 10.96 -23.07
N ALA A 41 -16.83 11.38 -22.25
CA ALA A 41 -16.76 12.75 -21.74
C ALA A 41 -16.18 13.77 -22.75
N GLN A 42 -15.58 13.34 -23.87
CA GLN A 42 -14.98 14.25 -24.85
C GLN A 42 -16.00 15.23 -25.45
N THR A 43 -17.18 14.74 -25.85
CA THR A 43 -18.24 15.57 -26.46
C THR A 43 -18.78 16.63 -25.50
N PRO A 44 -19.21 16.31 -24.26
CA PRO A 44 -19.67 17.33 -23.32
C PRO A 44 -18.55 18.30 -22.92
N VAL A 45 -17.29 17.86 -22.81
CA VAL A 45 -16.16 18.78 -22.56
C VAL A 45 -15.97 19.76 -23.72
N LEU A 46 -16.05 19.30 -24.97
CA LEU A 46 -16.00 20.20 -26.14
C LEU A 46 -17.17 21.17 -26.17
N ALA A 47 -18.37 20.73 -25.78
CA ALA A 47 -19.53 21.59 -25.63
C ALA A 47 -19.33 22.66 -24.55
N LEU A 48 -18.76 22.31 -23.40
CA LEU A 48 -18.38 23.28 -22.35
C LEU A 48 -17.32 24.26 -22.85
N CYS A 49 -16.29 23.78 -23.55
CA CYS A 49 -15.26 24.63 -24.17
C CYS A 49 -15.87 25.63 -25.16
N PHE A 50 -16.84 25.18 -25.95
CA PHE A 50 -17.58 26.01 -26.88
C PHE A 50 -18.43 27.06 -26.16
N VAL A 51 -19.18 26.66 -25.13
CA VAL A 51 -19.97 27.57 -24.27
C VAL A 51 -19.08 28.65 -23.67
N ILE A 52 -17.92 28.28 -23.11
CA ILE A 52 -16.95 29.23 -22.54
C ILE A 52 -16.49 30.24 -23.59
N ARG A 53 -16.09 29.76 -24.78
CA ARG A 53 -15.63 30.65 -25.87
C ARG A 53 -16.75 31.56 -26.38
N ALA A 54 -17.97 31.05 -26.49
CA ALA A 54 -19.14 31.82 -26.91
C ALA A 54 -19.51 32.88 -25.87
N ALA A 55 -19.55 32.50 -24.59
CA ALA A 55 -19.84 33.39 -23.47
C ALA A 55 -18.85 34.57 -23.44
N VAL A 56 -17.53 34.34 -23.61
CA VAL A 56 -16.54 35.43 -23.70
C VAL A 56 -16.87 36.48 -24.79
N LYS A 57 -17.66 36.16 -25.81
CA LYS A 57 -18.06 37.09 -26.89
C LYS A 57 -19.38 37.85 -26.66
N LEU A 58 -20.22 37.44 -25.71
CA LEU A 58 -21.55 38.04 -25.44
C LEU A 58 -21.54 39.25 -24.48
N PRO A 59 -21.73 40.53 -24.85
CA PRO A 59 -21.45 41.74 -24.02
C PRO A 59 -22.09 41.90 -22.60
N ASP A 60 -22.65 40.85 -22.01
CA ASP A 60 -23.51 40.78 -20.83
C ASP A 60 -22.78 40.38 -19.52
N PRO A 61 -23.13 41.00 -18.37
CA PRO A 61 -22.76 40.51 -17.03
C PRO A 61 -23.12 39.03 -16.73
N GLN A 62 -24.18 38.47 -17.31
CA GLN A 62 -24.62 37.07 -17.12
C GLN A 62 -23.60 36.02 -17.59
N ARG A 63 -22.57 36.43 -18.34
CA ARG A 63 -21.41 35.60 -18.73
C ARG A 63 -20.72 34.91 -17.54
N LEU A 64 -20.66 35.58 -16.39
CA LEU A 64 -19.93 35.11 -15.21
C LEU A 64 -20.53 33.82 -14.67
N GLU A 65 -21.85 33.78 -14.50
CA GLU A 65 -22.55 32.62 -13.95
C GLU A 65 -22.44 31.40 -14.87
N ILE A 66 -22.59 31.60 -16.18
CA ILE A 66 -22.42 30.55 -17.20
C ILE A 66 -20.99 29.97 -17.16
N ILE A 67 -19.98 30.83 -17.05
CA ILE A 67 -18.58 30.40 -17.03
C ILE A 67 -18.22 29.77 -15.68
N GLN A 68 -18.69 30.30 -14.56
CA GLN A 68 -18.52 29.69 -13.23
C GLN A 68 -19.15 28.29 -13.18
N LYS A 69 -20.38 28.15 -13.67
CA LYS A 69 -21.08 26.86 -13.74
C LYS A 69 -20.33 25.87 -14.63
N ALA A 70 -19.89 26.29 -15.83
CA ALA A 70 -19.06 25.45 -16.70
C ALA A 70 -17.74 25.03 -15.99
N LEU A 71 -17.07 25.97 -15.32
CA LEU A 71 -15.79 25.71 -14.65
C LEU A 71 -15.91 24.77 -13.46
N SER A 72 -16.98 24.87 -12.67
CA SER A 72 -17.25 23.96 -11.54
C SER A 72 -17.38 22.50 -11.98
N VAL A 73 -17.88 22.28 -13.21
CA VAL A 73 -18.04 20.94 -13.76
C VAL A 73 -16.71 20.41 -14.30
N VAL A 74 -15.96 21.24 -15.03
CA VAL A 74 -14.65 20.84 -15.59
C VAL A 74 -13.58 20.69 -14.49
N SER A 75 -13.61 21.48 -13.41
CA SER A 75 -12.66 21.38 -12.30
C SER A 75 -12.65 20.01 -11.62
N GLY A 76 -13.79 19.34 -11.53
CA GLY A 76 -13.90 17.98 -11.01
C GLY A 76 -13.60 16.87 -12.02
N LEU A 77 -13.12 17.16 -13.25
CA LEU A 77 -12.73 16.12 -14.21
C LEU A 77 -11.23 15.84 -14.08
N ASP A 78 -10.82 14.58 -14.26
CA ASP A 78 -9.39 14.22 -14.30
C ASP A 78 -8.73 14.81 -15.55
N TRP A 79 -8.03 15.92 -15.33
CA TRP A 79 -7.55 16.82 -16.38
C TRP A 79 -6.40 16.26 -17.22
N TYR A 80 -5.73 15.20 -16.77
CA TYR A 80 -4.70 14.53 -17.57
C TYR A 80 -5.26 13.92 -18.87
N ALA A 81 -6.59 13.81 -18.98
CA ALA A 81 -7.26 13.25 -20.14
C ALA A 81 -7.78 14.29 -21.17
N PHE A 82 -7.77 15.60 -20.89
CA PHE A 82 -8.53 16.56 -21.72
C PHE A 82 -7.76 17.79 -22.18
N GLN A 83 -7.89 18.10 -23.48
CA GLN A 83 -7.42 19.33 -24.15
C GLN A 83 -8.24 20.59 -23.79
N GLY A 84 -9.10 20.54 -22.76
CA GLY A 84 -10.06 21.60 -22.43
C GLY A 84 -9.52 22.74 -21.57
N LEU A 85 -8.37 22.53 -20.89
CA LEU A 85 -7.81 23.51 -19.94
C LEU A 85 -7.51 24.86 -20.60
N ASP A 86 -7.04 24.86 -21.85
CA ASP A 86 -6.80 26.10 -22.59
C ASP A 86 -8.09 26.91 -22.79
N CYS A 87 -9.21 26.26 -23.09
CA CYS A 87 -10.49 26.95 -23.28
C CYS A 87 -10.97 27.59 -21.98
N VAL A 88 -10.82 26.87 -20.88
CA VAL A 88 -11.10 27.34 -19.53
C VAL A 88 -10.25 28.58 -19.18
N GLN A 89 -8.94 28.53 -19.41
CA GLN A 89 -8.05 29.67 -19.20
C GLN A 89 -8.47 30.90 -20.02
N HIS A 90 -8.82 30.70 -21.30
CA HIS A 90 -9.29 31.78 -22.16
C HIS A 90 -10.63 32.35 -21.67
N GLY A 91 -11.51 31.48 -21.14
CA GLY A 91 -12.76 31.85 -20.48
C GLY A 91 -12.57 32.81 -19.33
N ILE A 92 -11.81 32.36 -18.32
CA ILE A 92 -11.50 33.13 -17.11
C ILE A 92 -10.86 34.46 -17.49
N ALA A 93 -9.81 34.44 -18.31
CA ALA A 93 -9.12 35.66 -18.71
C ALA A 93 -10.05 36.63 -19.47
N GLY A 94 -10.91 36.12 -20.35
CA GLY A 94 -11.86 36.91 -21.14
C GLY A 94 -12.92 37.61 -20.28
N VAL A 95 -13.51 36.89 -19.32
CA VAL A 95 -14.49 37.44 -18.37
C VAL A 95 -13.89 38.55 -17.53
N LEU A 96 -12.72 38.29 -16.95
CA LEU A 96 -12.02 39.26 -16.12
C LEU A 96 -11.59 40.48 -16.92
N THR A 97 -11.15 40.30 -18.17
CA THR A 97 -10.82 41.41 -19.07
C THR A 97 -12.05 42.29 -19.33
N GLY A 98 -13.24 41.68 -19.35
CA GLY A 98 -14.53 42.36 -19.46
C GLY A 98 -14.97 43.17 -18.23
N GLY A 99 -14.17 43.18 -17.15
CA GLY A 99 -14.45 43.98 -15.95
C GLY A 99 -15.27 43.25 -14.88
N ALA A 100 -15.25 41.91 -14.88
CA ALA A 100 -15.83 41.14 -13.79
C ALA A 100 -15.20 41.51 -12.42
N PRO A 101 -16.00 41.64 -11.35
CA PRO A 101 -15.51 41.98 -10.02
C PRO A 101 -14.72 40.83 -9.39
N VAL A 102 -13.91 41.13 -8.36
CA VAL A 102 -13.21 40.13 -7.55
C VAL A 102 -14.18 39.49 -6.54
N ASP A 103 -14.93 38.49 -6.99
CA ASP A 103 -15.82 37.72 -6.12
C ASP A 103 -15.13 36.47 -5.53
N SER A 104 -15.91 35.62 -4.84
CA SER A 104 -15.43 34.37 -4.26
C SER A 104 -14.88 33.40 -5.30
N ALA A 105 -15.45 33.35 -6.50
CA ALA A 105 -15.00 32.45 -7.57
C ALA A 105 -13.65 32.91 -8.14
N VAL A 106 -13.46 34.22 -8.32
CA VAL A 106 -12.16 34.77 -8.75
C VAL A 106 -11.08 34.49 -7.70
N GLN A 107 -11.41 34.63 -6.41
CA GLN A 107 -10.51 34.28 -5.31
C GLN A 107 -10.18 32.79 -5.29
N GLU A 108 -11.15 31.93 -5.59
CA GLU A 108 -10.96 30.49 -5.71
C GLU A 108 -10.02 30.14 -6.86
N TRP A 109 -10.25 30.69 -8.07
CA TRP A 109 -9.37 30.47 -9.22
C TRP A 109 -7.95 30.99 -8.98
N ALA A 110 -7.80 32.10 -8.26
CA ALA A 110 -6.50 32.65 -7.89
C ALA A 110 -5.75 31.82 -6.85
N ARG A 111 -6.44 30.93 -6.12
CA ARG A 111 -5.84 29.99 -5.14
C ARG A 111 -5.81 28.55 -5.63
N HIS A 112 -6.38 28.28 -6.80
CA HIS A 112 -6.45 26.94 -7.36
C HIS A 112 -5.07 26.32 -7.51
N GLU A 113 -4.92 25.02 -7.27
CA GLU A 113 -3.67 24.27 -7.39
C GLU A 113 -2.98 24.40 -8.77
N LYS A 114 -3.74 24.71 -9.83
CA LYS A 114 -3.27 24.75 -11.21
C LYS A 114 -2.76 26.13 -11.60
N PRO A 115 -1.47 26.27 -11.97
CA PRO A 115 -0.91 27.57 -12.37
C PRO A 115 -1.63 28.15 -13.59
N GLU A 116 -2.18 27.31 -14.47
CA GLU A 116 -2.92 27.75 -15.65
C GLU A 116 -4.12 28.64 -15.32
N LEU A 117 -4.90 28.27 -14.29
CA LEU A 117 -6.08 29.00 -13.86
C LEU A 117 -5.69 30.29 -13.15
N ARG A 118 -4.72 30.22 -12.22
CA ARG A 118 -4.16 31.40 -11.55
C ARG A 118 -3.57 32.39 -12.56
N GLY A 119 -2.90 31.86 -13.59
CA GLY A 119 -2.33 32.63 -14.69
C GLY A 119 -3.40 33.27 -15.56
N ALA A 120 -4.53 32.61 -15.80
CA ALA A 120 -5.67 33.21 -16.48
C ALA A 120 -6.25 34.39 -15.69
N VAL A 121 -6.35 34.27 -14.35
CA VAL A 121 -6.73 35.39 -13.48
C VAL A 121 -5.73 36.54 -13.61
N ALA A 122 -4.43 36.26 -13.46
CA ALA A 122 -3.38 37.27 -13.57
C ALA A 122 -3.39 38.01 -14.93
N ARG A 123 -3.71 37.31 -16.03
CA ARG A 123 -3.81 37.92 -17.36
C ARG A 123 -5.06 38.76 -17.55
N GLY A 124 -6.20 38.31 -17.04
CA GLY A 124 -7.50 38.93 -17.32
C GLY A 124 -7.90 40.04 -16.35
N LEU A 125 -7.53 39.94 -15.06
CA LEU A 125 -8.05 40.81 -14.01
C LEU A 125 -7.73 42.29 -14.27
N GLN A 126 -8.76 43.13 -14.24
CA GLN A 126 -8.64 44.59 -14.36
C GLN A 126 -8.29 45.21 -13.00
N LEU A 127 -7.30 46.10 -12.98
CA LEU A 127 -6.83 46.76 -11.75
C LEU A 127 -7.62 48.05 -11.49
N GLY A 128 -8.95 47.91 -11.41
CA GLY A 128 -9.89 49.04 -11.25
C GLY A 128 -10.16 49.42 -9.79
N ASP A 129 -9.90 48.52 -8.85
CA ASP A 129 -10.15 48.71 -7.42
C ASP A 129 -9.03 48.12 -6.54
N ALA A 130 -9.11 48.39 -5.24
CA ALA A 130 -8.11 47.97 -4.26
C ALA A 130 -8.05 46.44 -4.07
N GLU A 131 -9.17 45.73 -4.25
CA GLU A 131 -9.24 44.29 -4.09
C GLU A 131 -8.52 43.58 -5.23
N ALA A 132 -8.72 44.05 -6.47
CA ALA A 132 -8.02 43.57 -7.65
C ALA A 132 -6.51 43.81 -7.57
N ILE A 133 -6.09 44.97 -7.07
CA ILE A 133 -4.66 45.27 -6.83
C ILE A 133 -4.10 44.32 -5.77
N ALA A 134 -4.79 44.13 -4.64
CA ALA A 134 -4.35 43.23 -3.57
C ALA A 134 -4.27 41.77 -4.05
N LEU A 135 -5.20 41.32 -4.90
CA LEU A 135 -5.15 39.99 -5.48
C LEU A 135 -3.98 39.84 -6.47
N MET A 136 -3.74 40.85 -7.30
CA MET A 136 -2.62 40.86 -8.23
C MET A 136 -1.27 40.87 -7.50
N ASP A 137 -1.18 41.55 -6.35
CA ASP A 137 0.01 41.55 -5.50
C ASP A 137 0.32 40.17 -4.97
N LYS A 138 -0.70 39.40 -4.57
CA LYS A 138 -0.53 37.99 -4.19
C LYS A 138 -0.06 37.14 -5.38
N LEU A 139 -0.67 37.31 -6.56
CA LEU A 139 -0.27 36.58 -7.77
C LEU A 139 1.12 36.98 -8.29
N SER A 140 1.59 38.19 -7.99
CA SER A 140 2.98 38.60 -8.26
C SER A 140 4.02 37.90 -7.37
N GLN A 141 3.54 37.16 -6.37
CA GLN A 141 4.33 36.28 -5.51
C GLN A 141 4.02 34.80 -5.78
N ASP A 142 3.33 34.48 -6.88
CA ASP A 142 3.04 33.09 -7.23
C ASP A 142 4.35 32.32 -7.44
N PRO A 143 4.46 31.06 -6.97
CA PRO A 143 5.62 30.22 -7.24
C PRO A 143 5.81 29.96 -8.74
N ASP A 144 4.72 29.88 -9.51
CA ASP A 144 4.80 29.66 -10.95
C ASP A 144 5.24 30.92 -11.68
N GLY A 145 6.34 30.82 -12.42
CA GLY A 145 6.92 31.94 -13.15
C GLY A 145 5.99 32.59 -14.16
N SER A 146 5.14 31.80 -14.83
CA SER A 146 4.21 32.31 -15.83
C SER A 146 3.09 33.15 -15.20
N VAL A 147 2.56 32.72 -14.05
CA VAL A 147 1.55 33.43 -13.27
C VAL A 147 2.14 34.72 -12.71
N ARG A 148 3.30 34.58 -12.05
CA ARG A 148 4.03 35.70 -11.47
C ARG A 148 4.34 36.79 -12.48
N MET A 149 4.84 36.42 -13.67
CA MET A 149 5.16 37.39 -14.72
C MET A 149 3.93 38.02 -15.36
N ALA A 150 2.85 37.27 -15.52
CA ALA A 150 1.58 37.86 -15.97
C ALA A 150 1.10 38.93 -14.99
N ALA A 151 1.16 38.65 -13.68
CA ALA A 151 0.76 39.59 -12.65
C ALA A 151 1.68 40.82 -12.56
N LYS A 152 3.00 40.59 -12.56
CA LYS A 152 4.01 41.67 -12.53
C LYS A 152 3.84 42.63 -13.69
N ARG A 153 3.65 42.14 -14.92
CA ARG A 153 3.43 43.00 -16.10
C ARG A 153 2.21 43.91 -15.95
N ARG A 154 1.14 43.43 -15.32
CA ARG A 154 -0.07 44.23 -15.08
C ARG A 154 0.18 45.30 -14.01
N LEU A 155 0.81 44.93 -12.90
CA LEU A 155 1.15 45.85 -11.81
C LEU A 155 2.20 46.89 -12.21
N GLN A 156 3.14 46.55 -13.10
CA GLN A 156 4.16 47.46 -13.63
C GLN A 156 3.58 48.69 -14.35
N ALA A 157 2.34 48.59 -14.86
CA ALA A 157 1.65 49.75 -15.43
C ALA A 157 1.25 50.79 -14.37
N PHE A 158 1.26 50.42 -13.09
CA PHE A 158 0.82 51.26 -11.96
C PHE A 158 1.97 51.64 -11.04
N ARG A 159 2.98 50.78 -10.88
CA ARG A 159 4.13 51.03 -10.00
C ARG A 159 5.35 50.22 -10.39
N ASP A 160 6.51 50.71 -9.99
CA ASP A 160 7.74 49.92 -10.05
C ASP A 160 7.66 48.75 -9.06
N LEU A 161 8.04 47.56 -9.54
CA LEU A 161 8.09 46.35 -8.72
C LEU A 161 9.54 45.91 -8.56
N PRO A 162 9.95 45.49 -7.35
CA PRO A 162 11.29 44.97 -7.15
C PRO A 162 11.47 43.65 -7.93
N TRP A 163 12.68 43.44 -8.46
CA TRP A 163 13.01 42.26 -9.26
C TRP A 163 12.86 40.96 -8.45
N TRP A 164 13.14 41.01 -7.15
CA TRP A 164 13.12 39.87 -6.23
C TRP A 164 11.72 39.44 -5.80
N LEU A 165 10.68 40.25 -6.06
CA LEU A 165 9.30 39.97 -5.64
C LEU A 165 8.83 38.60 -6.14
N GLY A 166 8.35 37.75 -5.24
CA GLY A 166 7.88 36.39 -5.57
C GLY A 166 8.97 35.36 -5.84
N LYS A 167 10.23 35.73 -5.67
CA LYS A 167 11.37 34.79 -5.61
C LYS A 167 11.91 34.69 -4.19
N PHE A 168 11.96 35.83 -3.50
CA PHE A 168 12.43 35.99 -2.13
C PHE A 168 11.31 36.60 -1.28
N THR A 169 11.33 36.35 0.03
CA THR A 169 10.41 36.98 1.00
C THR A 169 10.73 38.47 1.22
N ALA A 170 11.99 38.85 1.06
CA ALA A 170 12.49 40.22 1.21
C ALA A 170 13.59 40.51 0.18
N ASP A 171 14.12 41.74 0.19
CA ASP A 171 15.25 42.11 -0.66
C ASP A 171 16.49 41.28 -0.27
N PRO A 172 16.97 40.38 -1.15
CA PRO A 172 18.09 39.49 -0.84
C PRO A 172 19.43 40.24 -0.70
N THR A 173 19.51 41.49 -1.17
CA THR A 173 20.74 42.30 -1.08
C THR A 173 20.82 43.11 0.21
N ALA A 174 19.69 43.33 0.91
CA ALA A 174 19.64 44.20 2.09
C ALA A 174 20.49 43.69 3.27
N ALA A 175 20.70 42.37 3.35
CA ALA A 175 21.50 41.73 4.40
C ALA A 175 22.95 41.45 3.98
N LEU A 176 23.33 41.76 2.75
CA LEU A 176 24.65 41.49 2.19
C LEU A 176 25.51 42.75 2.19
N ASP A 177 26.82 42.59 2.33
CA ASP A 177 27.75 43.68 2.07
C ASP A 177 27.84 43.98 0.55
N PRO A 178 28.31 45.18 0.15
CA PRO A 178 28.38 45.54 -1.26
C PRO A 178 29.22 44.61 -2.12
N ALA A 179 30.35 44.09 -1.60
CA ALA A 179 31.22 43.22 -2.37
C ALA A 179 30.57 41.85 -2.62
N THR A 180 29.89 41.29 -1.62
CA THR A 180 29.09 40.06 -1.79
C THR A 180 27.92 40.27 -2.74
N THR A 181 27.27 41.44 -2.69
CA THR A 181 26.18 41.79 -3.62
C THR A 181 26.68 41.83 -5.06
N ASP A 182 27.79 42.52 -5.32
CA ASP A 182 28.40 42.60 -6.65
C ASP A 182 28.83 41.21 -7.15
N ALA A 183 29.36 40.35 -6.28
CA ALA A 183 29.75 38.99 -6.62
C ALA A 183 28.55 38.09 -6.95
N LEU A 184 27.40 38.28 -6.30
CA LEU A 184 26.17 37.50 -6.52
C LEU A 184 25.27 38.07 -7.63
N GLN A 185 25.53 39.28 -8.12
CA GLN A 185 24.72 39.92 -9.15
C GLN A 185 24.49 39.02 -10.39
N PRO A 186 25.52 38.35 -10.98
CA PRO A 186 25.30 37.44 -12.10
C PRO A 186 24.40 36.24 -11.74
N THR A 187 24.50 35.75 -10.50
CA THR A 187 23.67 34.66 -9.99
C THR A 187 22.21 35.12 -9.87
N PHE A 188 21.95 36.31 -9.34
CA PHE A 188 20.60 36.87 -9.26
C PHE A 188 19.99 37.08 -10.64
N GLU A 189 20.76 37.54 -11.63
CA GLU A 189 20.31 37.69 -13.01
C GLU A 189 19.95 36.34 -13.65
N ALA A 190 20.78 35.31 -13.44
CA ALA A 190 20.51 33.96 -13.90
C ALA A 190 19.22 33.39 -13.27
N LEU A 191 19.06 33.53 -11.95
CA LEU A 191 17.84 33.13 -11.24
C LEU A 191 16.62 33.89 -11.74
N CYS A 192 16.74 35.19 -12.01
CA CYS A 192 15.66 35.97 -12.60
C CYS A 192 15.22 35.40 -13.93
N LYS A 193 16.19 35.19 -14.84
CA LYS A 193 15.95 34.65 -16.18
C LYS A 193 15.29 33.27 -16.16
N ILE A 194 15.77 32.37 -15.29
CA ILE A 194 15.24 31.00 -15.20
C ILE A 194 13.85 31.01 -14.57
N LEU A 195 13.70 31.63 -13.41
CA LEU A 195 12.48 31.53 -12.62
C LEU A 195 11.32 32.32 -13.22
N ASP A 196 11.58 33.46 -13.87
CA ASP A 196 10.55 34.22 -14.59
C ASP A 196 10.37 33.77 -16.04
N GLY A 197 11.12 32.76 -16.48
CA GLY A 197 10.95 32.12 -17.77
C GLY A 197 9.62 31.36 -17.85
N PRO A 198 9.05 31.20 -19.06
CA PRO A 198 7.80 30.48 -19.27
C PRO A 198 7.90 28.98 -18.95
N ASP A 199 9.12 28.45 -18.78
CA ASP A 199 9.34 27.03 -18.53
C ASP A 199 10.64 26.80 -17.74
N ALA A 200 10.69 27.29 -16.48
CA ALA A 200 11.81 27.02 -15.57
C ALA A 200 12.13 25.51 -15.47
N ARG A 201 11.13 24.67 -15.77
CA ARG A 201 11.18 23.22 -15.86
C ARG A 201 12.22 22.71 -16.87
N ARG A 202 12.57 23.49 -17.89
CA ARG A 202 13.56 23.11 -18.91
C ARG A 202 15.00 23.28 -18.47
N TYR A 203 15.25 23.93 -17.33
CA TYR A 203 16.59 24.32 -16.89
C TYR A 203 16.89 23.85 -15.46
N PRO A 204 16.64 22.59 -15.09
CA PRO A 204 16.81 22.13 -13.70
C PRO A 204 18.28 22.17 -13.26
N THR A 205 19.22 21.92 -14.17
CA THR A 205 20.66 21.94 -13.90
C THR A 205 21.19 23.36 -13.73
N GLU A 206 20.81 24.28 -14.63
CA GLU A 206 21.20 25.68 -14.54
C GLU A 206 20.59 26.35 -13.31
N LEU A 207 19.36 25.97 -12.95
CA LEU A 207 18.75 26.42 -11.71
C LEU A 207 19.56 25.93 -10.51
N ALA A 208 19.90 24.64 -10.45
CA ALA A 208 20.73 24.09 -9.37
C ALA A 208 22.10 24.79 -9.27
N GLN A 209 22.77 25.04 -10.41
CA GLN A 209 24.03 25.77 -10.44
C GLN A 209 23.91 27.19 -9.89
N ALA A 210 22.89 27.94 -10.34
CA ALA A 210 22.66 29.30 -9.85
C ALA A 210 22.32 29.30 -8.35
N VAL A 211 21.46 28.39 -7.92
CA VAL A 211 21.10 28.22 -6.51
C VAL A 211 22.31 27.82 -5.65
N GLY A 212 23.23 27.03 -6.19
CA GLY A 212 24.48 26.61 -5.52
C GLY A 212 25.44 27.75 -5.21
N GLY A 213 25.32 28.89 -5.90
CA GLY A 213 26.10 30.10 -5.60
C GLY A 213 25.55 30.96 -4.46
N LEU A 214 24.33 30.71 -3.98
CA LEU A 214 23.70 31.55 -2.95
C LEU A 214 24.22 31.24 -1.54
N PRO A 215 24.28 32.22 -0.62
CA PRO A 215 24.37 31.96 0.82
C PRO A 215 23.17 31.16 1.35
N ASP A 216 23.35 30.39 2.44
CA ASP A 216 22.32 29.47 2.98
C ASP A 216 20.97 30.13 3.26
N HIS A 217 20.97 31.31 3.89
CA HIS A 217 19.71 32.01 4.20
C HIS A 217 18.93 32.42 2.95
N LEU A 218 19.61 32.84 1.87
CA LEU A 218 18.96 33.17 0.59
C LEU A 218 18.54 31.93 -0.18
N LEU A 219 19.34 30.87 -0.13
CA LEU A 219 19.00 29.56 -0.69
C LEU A 219 17.67 29.07 -0.12
N PHE A 220 17.53 29.09 1.22
CA PHE A 220 16.33 28.55 1.87
C PHE A 220 15.11 29.44 1.69
N ASP A 221 15.29 30.76 1.66
CA ASP A 221 14.21 31.68 1.32
C ASP A 221 13.70 31.43 -0.10
N LEU A 222 14.62 31.34 -1.07
CA LEU A 222 14.30 31.05 -2.46
C LEU A 222 13.59 29.70 -2.62
N VAL A 223 14.14 28.64 -2.04
CA VAL A 223 13.55 27.29 -2.09
C VAL A 223 12.17 27.30 -1.43
N GLY A 224 12.02 27.94 -0.27
CA GLY A 224 10.74 28.06 0.41
C GLY A 224 9.68 28.84 -0.37
N GLN A 225 10.07 29.76 -1.25
CA GLN A 225 9.12 30.55 -2.05
C GLN A 225 8.80 29.92 -3.40
N VAL A 226 9.80 29.38 -4.08
CA VAL A 226 9.69 28.95 -5.47
C VAL A 226 9.36 27.47 -5.58
N VAL A 227 9.83 26.64 -4.64
CA VAL A 227 9.64 25.20 -4.70
C VAL A 227 8.28 24.85 -4.07
N ARG A 228 7.24 24.79 -4.92
CA ARG A 228 5.91 24.29 -4.54
C ARG A 228 5.67 22.85 -5.03
N PRO A 229 4.75 22.13 -4.39
CA PRO A 229 4.72 20.66 -4.46
C PRO A 229 4.00 20.09 -5.70
N THR A 230 3.14 20.88 -6.36
CA THR A 230 2.47 20.47 -7.60
C THR A 230 3.38 20.34 -8.83
N SER A 231 4.68 20.64 -8.70
CA SER A 231 5.70 20.53 -9.77
C SER A 231 6.93 19.67 -9.41
N TRP A 232 6.84 18.85 -8.35
CA TRP A 232 8.00 18.15 -7.78
C TRP A 232 8.58 17.02 -8.61
N SER A 233 7.80 16.38 -9.49
CA SER A 233 8.13 15.03 -9.93
C SER A 233 9.44 14.90 -10.73
N PHE A 234 10.00 15.97 -11.32
CA PHE A 234 11.30 15.89 -12.03
C PHE A 234 12.20 17.14 -11.98
N LEU A 235 11.68 18.29 -11.55
CA LEU A 235 12.27 19.59 -11.91
C LEU A 235 13.21 20.18 -10.86
N HIS A 236 13.08 19.73 -9.63
CA HIS A 236 13.81 20.29 -8.50
C HIS A 236 14.77 19.29 -7.87
N ALA A 237 14.88 18.07 -8.40
CA ALA A 237 15.77 17.06 -7.83
C ALA A 237 17.24 17.53 -7.79
N PRO A 238 17.79 18.19 -8.85
CA PRO A 238 19.12 18.80 -8.78
C PRO A 238 19.22 19.94 -7.76
N VAL A 239 18.18 20.76 -7.61
CA VAL A 239 18.13 21.85 -6.62
C VAL A 239 18.13 21.30 -5.20
N LEU A 240 17.37 20.23 -4.95
CA LEU A 240 17.39 19.51 -3.68
C LEU A 240 18.77 18.93 -3.40
N GLY A 241 19.46 18.37 -4.40
CA GLY A 241 20.86 17.94 -4.24
C GLY A 241 21.76 19.05 -3.70
N VAL A 242 21.68 20.24 -4.29
CA VAL A 242 22.42 21.43 -3.81
C VAL A 242 22.04 21.81 -2.38
N VAL A 243 20.76 21.75 -2.02
CA VAL A 243 20.32 21.97 -0.63
C VAL A 243 20.94 20.92 0.30
N MET A 244 20.96 19.66 -0.12
CA MET A 244 21.40 18.51 0.69
C MET A 244 22.92 18.41 0.85
N GLU A 245 23.69 18.96 -0.07
CA GLU A 245 25.14 19.11 0.10
C GLU A 245 25.48 20.01 1.30
N ARG A 246 24.58 20.93 1.67
CA ARG A 246 24.83 21.90 2.74
C ARG A 246 24.35 21.41 4.10
N PRO A 247 25.14 21.58 5.19
CA PRO A 247 24.72 21.20 6.53
C PRO A 247 23.40 21.85 6.97
N ALA A 248 23.23 23.15 6.72
CA ALA A 248 22.00 23.85 7.09
C ALA A 248 20.80 23.39 6.24
N GLY A 249 21.04 22.95 4.99
CA GLY A 249 19.98 22.46 4.11
C GLY A 249 19.46 21.10 4.56
N ARG A 250 20.36 20.19 4.99
CA ARG A 250 19.98 18.94 5.64
C ARG A 250 19.15 19.15 6.91
N ALA A 251 19.53 20.14 7.72
CA ALA A 251 18.81 20.45 8.95
C ALA A 251 17.37 20.94 8.69
N ILE A 252 17.13 21.67 7.60
CA ILE A 252 15.80 22.18 7.25
C ILE A 252 14.99 21.28 6.33
N LEU A 253 15.61 20.28 5.69
CA LEU A 253 14.94 19.38 4.72
C LEU A 253 13.61 18.82 5.26
N PRO A 254 13.51 18.33 6.50
CA PRO A 254 12.26 17.76 6.95
C PRO A 254 11.13 18.81 7.05
N ALA A 255 11.43 20.02 7.52
CA ALA A 255 10.46 21.11 7.57
C ALA A 255 10.04 21.56 6.16
N LEU A 256 10.99 21.57 5.22
CA LEU A 256 10.72 21.84 3.81
C LEU A 256 9.77 20.79 3.23
N LEU A 257 10.06 19.50 3.42
CA LEU A 257 9.23 18.41 2.95
C LEU A 257 7.83 18.46 3.55
N VAL A 258 7.67 18.68 4.86
CA VAL A 258 6.35 18.82 5.49
C VAL A 258 5.54 19.94 4.84
N ARG A 259 6.16 21.10 4.59
CA ARG A 259 5.50 22.24 3.94
C ARG A 259 5.05 21.91 2.50
N ILE A 260 5.86 21.15 1.77
CA ILE A 260 5.57 20.67 0.42
C ILE A 260 4.45 19.62 0.46
N LEU A 261 4.56 18.62 1.32
CA LEU A 261 3.60 17.52 1.43
C LEU A 261 2.23 18.03 1.90
N GLY A 262 2.18 19.01 2.79
CA GLY A 262 0.93 19.58 3.30
C GLY A 262 0.13 20.44 2.31
N THR A 263 0.62 20.66 1.08
CA THR A 263 -0.10 21.45 0.06
C THR A 263 -0.30 20.71 -1.27
N SER A 264 -0.04 19.40 -1.33
CA SER A 264 -0.13 18.60 -2.54
C SER A 264 -0.93 17.31 -2.38
N ASP A 265 -1.46 16.82 -3.50
CA ASP A 265 -1.86 15.43 -3.64
C ASP A 265 -0.61 14.53 -3.54
N LEU A 266 -0.51 13.80 -2.43
CA LEU A 266 0.62 12.94 -2.08
C LEU A 266 0.86 11.83 -3.10
N THR A 267 -0.15 11.52 -3.93
CA THR A 267 -0.09 10.55 -5.01
C THR A 267 0.94 10.91 -6.09
N LEU A 268 1.20 12.21 -6.34
CA LEU A 268 2.20 12.66 -7.32
C LEU A 268 3.63 12.65 -6.77
N LEU A 269 3.80 12.72 -5.45
CA LEU A 269 5.09 12.69 -4.76
C LEU A 269 5.59 11.27 -4.48
N ALA A 270 4.71 10.28 -4.52
CA ALA A 270 5.08 8.86 -4.50
C ALA A 270 5.92 8.40 -5.70
N LEU A 271 6.20 9.29 -6.68
CA LEU A 271 7.29 9.12 -7.63
C LEU A 271 8.65 9.14 -6.88
N SER A 272 8.98 7.94 -6.38
CA SER A 272 10.29 7.43 -6.02
C SER A 272 11.05 8.30 -5.03
N THR A 273 10.73 8.15 -3.73
CA THR A 273 11.65 8.54 -2.65
C THR A 273 13.07 8.00 -2.92
N SER A 274 13.21 6.88 -3.62
CA SER A 274 14.48 6.35 -4.13
C SER A 274 15.24 7.30 -5.08
N ASP A 275 14.57 8.09 -5.91
CA ASP A 275 15.22 9.07 -6.78
C ASP A 275 15.72 10.28 -6.00
N LEU A 276 14.96 10.76 -5.02
CA LEU A 276 15.41 11.85 -4.14
C LEU A 276 16.67 11.45 -3.36
N VAL A 277 16.78 10.19 -2.94
CA VAL A 277 17.95 9.68 -2.23
C VAL A 277 19.23 9.74 -3.06
N ARG A 278 19.14 9.63 -4.39
CA ARG A 278 20.30 9.70 -5.28
C ARG A 278 21.02 11.06 -5.20
N PHE A 279 20.31 12.10 -4.77
CA PHE A 279 20.85 13.44 -4.58
C PHE A 279 21.42 13.70 -3.19
N ILE A 280 21.31 12.74 -2.25
CA ILE A 280 21.93 12.83 -0.93
C ILE A 280 23.34 12.22 -1.03
N PRO A 281 24.42 13.00 -0.76
CA PRO A 281 25.77 12.47 -0.67
C PRO A 281 25.83 11.28 0.29
N GLU A 282 26.57 10.23 -0.07
CA GLU A 282 26.56 8.95 0.63
C GLU A 282 26.97 9.10 2.11
N GLU A 283 27.96 9.95 2.38
CA GLU A 283 28.44 10.30 3.72
C GLU A 283 27.41 11.03 4.60
N HIS A 284 26.29 11.48 4.02
CA HIS A 284 25.24 12.26 4.69
C HIS A 284 23.88 11.55 4.72
N ARG A 285 23.79 10.38 4.09
CA ARG A 285 22.57 9.58 3.98
C ARG A 285 22.01 9.14 5.34
N ALA A 286 22.87 8.64 6.23
CA ALA A 286 22.45 8.21 7.56
C ALA A 286 21.91 9.39 8.40
N GLU A 287 22.64 10.51 8.46
CA GLU A 287 22.21 11.72 9.17
C GLU A 287 20.86 12.22 8.66
N THR A 288 20.71 12.28 7.34
CA THR A 288 19.47 12.70 6.68
C THR A 288 18.32 11.76 7.00
N SER A 289 18.55 10.44 6.90
CA SER A 289 17.57 9.42 7.23
C SER A 289 17.04 9.60 8.65
N PHE A 290 17.92 9.81 9.64
CA PHE A 290 17.50 10.07 11.02
C PHE A 290 16.76 11.40 11.20
N ALA A 291 17.12 12.45 10.46
CA ALA A 291 16.39 13.72 10.49
C ALA A 291 14.97 13.57 9.92
N LEU A 292 14.84 12.86 8.79
CA LEU A 292 13.55 12.54 8.18
C LEU A 292 12.70 11.66 9.08
N ALA A 293 13.30 10.63 9.69
CA ALA A 293 12.60 9.75 10.61
C ALA A 293 12.08 10.52 11.84
N ARG A 294 12.89 11.42 12.42
CA ARG A 294 12.44 12.30 13.50
C ARG A 294 11.26 13.18 13.11
N ALA A 295 11.26 13.70 11.89
CA ALA A 295 10.17 14.53 11.41
C ALA A 295 8.90 13.73 11.08
N ALA A 296 9.04 12.52 10.53
CA ALA A 296 7.94 11.57 10.35
C ALA A 296 7.24 11.32 11.68
N PHE A 297 8.04 11.04 12.72
CA PHE A 297 7.55 10.81 14.08
C PHE A 297 7.00 12.06 14.78
N ALA A 298 7.33 13.26 14.31
CA ALA A 298 6.82 14.51 14.87
C ALA A 298 5.51 14.97 14.19
N GLN A 299 5.05 14.30 13.12
CA GLN A 299 3.82 14.69 12.45
C GLN A 299 2.61 14.41 13.34
N PRO A 300 1.65 15.36 13.43
CA PRO A 300 0.40 15.11 14.13
C PRO A 300 -0.37 13.99 13.42
N ARG A 301 -1.04 13.15 14.21
CA ARG A 301 -1.95 12.15 13.67
C ARG A 301 -3.14 12.87 13.02
N ASN A 302 -3.44 12.52 11.77
CA ASN A 302 -4.67 12.93 11.13
C ASN A 302 -5.68 11.80 11.29
N GLU A 303 -6.68 11.96 12.16
CA GLU A 303 -7.69 10.91 12.41
C GLU A 303 -8.63 10.72 11.21
N ASP A 304 -8.69 11.70 10.31
CA ASP A 304 -9.56 11.70 9.14
C ASP A 304 -8.94 11.01 7.90
N GLU A 305 -7.65 10.62 7.96
CA GLU A 305 -7.00 9.89 6.87
C GLU A 305 -7.28 8.38 7.01
N GLU A 306 -8.29 7.88 6.29
CA GLU A 306 -8.59 6.44 6.21
C GLU A 306 -7.45 5.61 5.58
N ASP A 307 -6.52 6.26 4.87
CA ASP A 307 -5.41 5.62 4.17
C ASP A 307 -4.06 6.08 4.75
N ASP A 308 -3.58 5.36 5.78
CA ASP A 308 -2.32 5.61 6.46
C ASP A 308 -1.12 5.74 5.49
N HIS A 309 -1.18 5.08 4.33
CA HIS A 309 -0.13 5.10 3.30
C HIS A 309 0.00 6.45 2.59
N LYS A 310 -1.05 7.28 2.65
CA LYS A 310 -1.06 8.62 2.06
C LYS A 310 -0.78 9.72 3.07
N SER A 311 -0.29 9.41 4.27
CA SER A 311 0.05 10.44 5.24
C SER A 311 1.42 11.07 4.96
N ILE A 312 1.62 12.33 5.40
CA ILE A 312 2.93 13.00 5.40
C ILE A 312 3.95 12.16 6.19
N ALA A 313 3.52 11.56 7.31
CA ALA A 313 4.35 10.71 8.14
C ALA A 313 4.84 9.46 7.38
N ALA A 314 3.94 8.77 6.67
CA ALA A 314 4.28 7.61 5.84
C ALA A 314 5.29 7.96 4.74
N PHE A 315 5.09 9.10 4.07
CA PHE A 315 6.03 9.56 3.05
C PHE A 315 7.42 9.83 3.65
N LEU A 316 7.50 10.56 4.76
CA LEU A 316 8.76 10.87 5.43
C LEU A 316 9.45 9.61 5.94
N ALA A 317 8.69 8.61 6.44
CA ALA A 317 9.23 7.32 6.85
C ALA A 317 9.78 6.52 5.68
N SER A 318 9.04 6.43 4.57
CA SER A 318 9.50 5.80 3.33
C SER A 318 10.77 6.46 2.80
N PHE A 319 10.83 7.80 2.83
CA PHE A 319 12.02 8.54 2.41
C PHE A 319 13.19 8.30 3.36
N ALA A 320 12.98 8.35 4.66
CA ALA A 320 14.02 8.02 5.64
C ALA A 320 14.60 6.61 5.41
N VAL A 321 13.74 5.63 5.18
CA VAL A 321 14.13 4.23 4.91
C VAL A 321 14.96 4.11 3.63
N ASN A 322 14.52 4.76 2.54
CA ASN A 322 15.26 4.75 1.30
C ASN A 322 16.57 5.54 1.38
N ALA A 323 16.62 6.60 2.20
CA ALA A 323 17.81 7.40 2.44
C ALA A 323 18.82 6.67 3.32
N LEU A 324 18.40 5.68 4.10
CA LEU A 324 19.32 4.92 4.94
C LEU A 324 20.21 4.07 4.03
N PRO A 325 21.55 4.22 4.09
CA PRO A 325 22.42 3.32 3.36
C PRO A 325 22.21 1.89 3.87
N VAL A 326 22.61 0.89 3.08
CA VAL A 326 22.72 -0.48 3.60
C VAL A 326 23.55 -0.40 4.87
N LEU A 327 22.93 -0.74 5.99
CA LEU A 327 23.54 -0.55 7.30
C LEU A 327 24.81 -1.39 7.34
N SER A 328 25.92 -0.81 7.77
CA SER A 328 27.09 -1.58 8.20
C SER A 328 26.96 -1.99 9.67
N ASP A 329 26.13 -1.27 10.43
CA ASP A 329 25.79 -1.50 11.83
C ASP A 329 24.33 -1.04 12.08
N ALA A 330 23.47 -1.98 12.46
CA ALA A 330 22.05 -1.72 12.78
C ALA A 330 21.80 -1.16 14.19
N GLY A 331 22.81 -1.15 15.07
CA GLY A 331 22.69 -0.77 16.47
C GLY A 331 22.17 0.66 16.69
N PRO A 332 22.79 1.70 16.10
CA PRO A 332 22.34 3.09 16.24
C PRO A 332 20.90 3.29 15.77
N TYR A 333 20.50 2.57 14.72
CA TYR A 333 19.16 2.64 14.17
C TYR A 333 18.10 2.04 15.12
N LEU A 334 18.40 0.89 15.72
CA LEU A 334 17.52 0.32 16.75
C LEU A 334 17.46 1.17 18.02
N ALA A 335 18.56 1.81 18.42
CA ALA A 335 18.55 2.73 19.56
C ALA A 335 17.62 3.93 19.30
N PHE A 336 17.66 4.46 18.08
CA PHE A 336 16.77 5.54 17.65
C PHE A 336 15.29 5.12 17.69
N LEU A 337 14.94 3.94 17.18
CA LEU A 337 13.55 3.46 17.21
C LEU A 337 13.04 3.27 18.65
N GLU A 338 13.88 2.79 19.56
CA GLU A 338 13.51 2.66 20.97
C GLU A 338 13.31 4.00 21.68
N GLU A 339 14.19 4.98 21.44
CA GLU A 339 14.06 6.32 22.02
C GLU A 339 12.69 6.94 21.65
N ARG A 340 12.25 6.71 20.43
CA ARG A 340 11.04 7.33 19.86
C ARG A 340 9.78 6.55 20.13
N TRP A 341 9.87 5.25 20.37
CA TRP A 341 8.69 4.40 20.54
C TRP A 341 7.71 4.85 21.62
N PRO A 342 8.10 5.24 22.84
CA PRO A 342 7.14 5.59 23.90
C PRO A 342 6.22 6.75 23.54
N LEU A 343 6.57 7.52 22.51
CA LEU A 343 5.75 8.61 21.98
C LEU A 343 4.55 8.09 21.16
N PHE A 344 4.57 6.82 20.78
CA PHE A 344 3.56 6.16 19.98
C PHE A 344 2.72 5.23 20.83
N GLY A 345 1.42 5.49 20.87
CA GLY A 345 0.47 4.53 21.38
C GLY A 345 0.42 3.27 20.52
N ALA A 346 -0.39 2.29 20.93
CA ALA A 346 -0.61 1.05 20.19
C ALA A 346 -1.55 1.24 18.96
N SER A 347 -1.41 2.33 18.20
CA SER A 347 -2.22 2.59 17.00
C SER A 347 -1.66 1.89 15.76
N GLU A 348 -2.55 1.54 14.83
CA GLU A 348 -2.21 0.95 13.52
C GLU A 348 -1.23 1.82 12.72
N HIS A 349 -1.44 3.13 12.69
CA HIS A 349 -0.51 4.09 12.08
C HIS A 349 0.93 3.95 12.60
N SER A 350 1.09 3.81 13.91
CA SER A 350 2.41 3.62 14.53
C SER A 350 3.00 2.27 14.17
N ALA A 351 2.18 1.23 14.10
CA ALA A 351 2.60 -0.08 13.62
C ALA A 351 3.10 -0.02 12.17
N TYR A 352 2.40 0.73 11.31
CA TYR A 352 2.78 0.93 9.92
C TYR A 352 4.10 1.70 9.76
N LEU A 353 4.26 2.84 10.45
CA LEU A 353 5.50 3.61 10.41
C LEU A 353 6.67 2.77 10.90
N LEU A 354 6.50 2.02 11.98
CA LEU A 354 7.54 1.10 12.45
C LEU A 354 7.83 -0.01 11.46
N GLY A 355 6.82 -0.65 10.89
CA GLY A 355 7.00 -1.68 9.86
C GLY A 355 7.84 -1.15 8.70
N THR A 356 7.56 0.09 8.28
CA THR A 356 8.33 0.82 7.28
C THR A 356 9.78 0.99 7.73
N PHE A 357 10.00 1.50 8.93
CA PHE A 357 11.35 1.66 9.49
C PHE A 357 12.10 0.34 9.70
N LEU A 358 11.46 -0.82 9.80
CA LEU A 358 12.17 -2.10 9.91
C LEU A 358 12.60 -2.68 8.56
N GLU A 359 12.07 -2.16 7.46
CA GLU A 359 12.37 -2.62 6.10
C GLU A 359 13.88 -2.59 5.73
N PRO A 360 14.68 -1.57 6.12
CA PRO A 360 16.13 -1.61 5.94
C PRO A 360 16.81 -2.80 6.63
N LEU A 361 16.34 -3.19 7.83
CA LEU A 361 16.90 -4.34 8.56
C LEU A 361 16.64 -5.63 7.80
N LYS A 362 15.46 -5.76 7.19
CA LYS A 362 15.13 -6.91 6.34
C LYS A 362 16.04 -6.99 5.11
N LYS A 363 16.49 -5.86 4.58
CA LYS A 363 17.38 -5.81 3.41
C LYS A 363 18.87 -5.83 3.79
N SER A 364 19.20 -5.74 5.07
CA SER A 364 20.57 -5.68 5.55
C SER A 364 21.27 -7.04 5.46
N THR A 365 22.59 -7.01 5.33
CA THR A 365 23.40 -8.23 5.36
C THR A 365 23.46 -8.81 6.77
N GLU A 366 23.75 -10.11 6.88
CA GLU A 366 23.95 -10.77 8.18
C GLU A 366 24.97 -10.01 9.05
N GLN A 367 26.09 -9.59 8.46
CA GLN A 367 27.14 -8.85 9.16
C GLN A 367 26.64 -7.56 9.82
N ALA A 368 25.75 -6.85 9.13
CA ALA A 368 25.16 -5.61 9.63
C ALA A 368 24.18 -5.82 10.78
N LEU A 369 23.51 -6.98 10.77
CA LEU A 369 22.51 -7.35 11.76
C LEU A 369 23.13 -7.90 13.05
N ARG A 370 24.38 -8.38 13.04
CA ARG A 370 25.06 -8.96 14.21
C ARG A 370 25.01 -8.08 15.46
N SER A 371 25.14 -6.76 15.33
CA SER A 371 25.05 -5.82 16.46
C SER A 371 23.62 -5.65 17.00
N ALA A 372 22.61 -5.87 16.16
CA ALA A 372 21.20 -5.80 16.48
C ALA A 372 20.67 -7.11 17.11
N VAL A 373 21.26 -8.27 16.76
CA VAL A 373 20.77 -9.58 17.19
C VAL A 373 20.56 -9.71 18.69
N PRO A 374 21.52 -9.37 19.57
CA PRO A 374 21.32 -9.58 21.00
C PRO A 374 20.05 -8.92 21.53
N LYS A 375 19.76 -7.72 21.02
CA LYS A 375 18.62 -6.91 21.40
C LYS A 375 17.31 -7.46 20.85
N LEU A 376 17.28 -7.80 19.56
CA LEU A 376 16.10 -8.37 18.90
C LEU A 376 15.75 -9.75 19.47
N ALA A 377 16.75 -10.58 19.74
CA ALA A 377 16.57 -11.90 20.33
C ALA A 377 16.13 -11.80 21.80
N GLU A 378 16.66 -10.86 22.58
CA GLU A 378 16.19 -10.62 23.94
C GLU A 378 14.73 -10.16 23.99
N ALA A 379 14.34 -9.28 23.06
CA ALA A 379 12.94 -8.87 22.90
C ALA A 379 12.04 -10.07 22.57
N ARG A 380 12.49 -10.99 21.71
CA ARG A 380 11.77 -12.22 21.38
C ARG A 380 11.62 -13.14 22.59
N VAL A 381 12.72 -13.43 23.29
CA VAL A 381 12.75 -14.27 24.50
C VAL A 381 11.84 -13.72 25.58
N SER A 382 11.71 -12.39 25.66
CA SER A 382 10.83 -11.70 26.61
C SER A 382 9.35 -11.65 26.19
N GLY A 383 8.96 -12.33 25.10
CA GLY A 383 7.58 -12.34 24.59
C GLY A 383 7.13 -11.01 23.98
N TYR A 384 8.09 -10.20 23.49
CA TYR A 384 7.87 -8.90 22.88
C TYR A 384 7.11 -7.89 23.75
N SER A 385 7.70 -7.46 24.86
CA SER A 385 7.09 -6.42 25.68
C SER A 385 7.10 -5.05 25.01
N GLY A 386 6.07 -4.23 25.29
CA GLY A 386 5.97 -2.85 24.83
C GLY A 386 6.03 -2.71 23.30
N ALA A 387 7.04 -2.00 22.81
CA ALA A 387 7.27 -1.70 21.40
C ALA A 387 7.37 -2.92 20.52
N TRP A 388 8.04 -3.93 21.06
CA TRP A 388 8.41 -5.09 20.32
C TRP A 388 7.19 -5.89 19.89
N LYS A 389 6.06 -5.79 20.64
CA LYS A 389 4.83 -6.51 20.31
C LYS A 389 4.31 -6.14 18.93
N THR A 390 4.27 -4.84 18.65
CA THR A 390 3.80 -4.27 17.38
C THR A 390 4.77 -4.58 16.24
N MET A 391 6.05 -4.81 16.56
CA MET A 391 7.11 -5.14 15.59
C MET A 391 7.38 -6.63 15.45
N SER A 392 6.69 -7.48 16.21
CA SER A 392 7.03 -8.89 16.41
C SER A 392 7.31 -9.64 15.11
N TRP A 393 6.41 -9.52 14.13
CA TRP A 393 6.57 -10.14 12.81
C TRP A 393 7.87 -9.71 12.09
N ALA A 394 8.15 -8.41 12.04
CA ALA A 394 9.35 -7.91 11.38
C ALA A 394 10.63 -8.28 12.15
N VAL A 395 10.57 -8.36 13.48
CA VAL A 395 11.67 -8.89 14.31
C VAL A 395 11.93 -10.36 13.97
N ASP A 396 10.88 -11.19 13.89
CA ASP A 396 11.00 -12.61 13.52
C ASP A 396 11.61 -12.78 12.12
N GLU A 397 11.25 -11.96 11.14
CA GLU A 397 11.85 -12.01 9.81
C GLU A 397 13.34 -11.64 9.80
N VAL A 398 13.76 -10.70 10.65
CA VAL A 398 15.18 -10.32 10.79
C VAL A 398 15.95 -11.44 11.50
N LEU A 399 15.41 -12.00 12.58
CA LEU A 399 16.03 -13.11 13.30
C LEU A 399 16.13 -14.37 12.43
N ALA A 400 15.13 -14.65 11.59
CA ALA A 400 15.14 -15.80 10.68
C ALA A 400 16.31 -15.79 9.66
N LYS A 401 16.95 -14.63 9.43
CA LYS A 401 18.12 -14.49 8.54
C LYS A 401 19.45 -14.76 9.25
N MET A 402 19.45 -14.82 10.57
CA MET A 402 20.67 -15.01 11.34
C MET A 402 21.04 -16.49 11.42
N PRO A 403 22.34 -16.83 11.43
CA PRO A 403 22.76 -18.20 11.65
C PRO A 403 22.23 -18.70 12.98
N ALA A 404 21.56 -19.85 12.95
CA ALA A 404 20.94 -20.40 14.15
C ALA A 404 21.94 -20.66 15.29
N ARG A 405 23.23 -20.88 14.97
CA ARG A 405 24.33 -20.93 15.95
C ARG A 405 24.44 -19.65 16.80
N GLU A 406 24.22 -18.48 16.20
CA GLU A 406 24.28 -17.20 16.92
C GLU A 406 23.04 -16.96 17.78
N LEU A 407 21.90 -17.50 17.36
CA LEU A 407 20.63 -17.41 18.10
C LEU A 407 20.49 -18.46 19.19
N ARG A 408 21.36 -19.48 19.21
CA ARG A 408 21.22 -20.67 20.04
C ARG A 408 21.02 -20.36 21.53
N GLY A 409 21.85 -19.50 22.11
CA GLY A 409 21.73 -19.16 23.53
C GLY A 409 20.39 -18.50 23.89
N TYR A 410 19.80 -17.75 22.95
CA TYR A 410 18.47 -17.16 23.11
C TYR A 410 17.38 -18.22 22.91
N ALA A 411 17.55 -19.12 21.94
CA ALA A 411 16.61 -20.19 21.68
C ALA A 411 16.50 -21.16 22.87
N GLU A 412 17.61 -21.51 23.52
CA GLU A 412 17.62 -22.31 24.74
C GLU A 412 16.84 -21.63 25.88
N ARG A 413 17.05 -20.32 26.08
CA ARG A 413 16.28 -19.53 27.06
C ARG A 413 14.79 -19.41 26.70
N ALA A 414 14.47 -19.37 25.41
CA ALA A 414 13.10 -19.27 24.93
C ALA A 414 12.27 -20.52 25.26
N LEU A 415 12.90 -21.70 25.35
CA LEU A 415 12.22 -22.94 25.78
C LEU A 415 11.68 -22.88 27.21
N ASP A 416 12.30 -22.06 28.08
CA ASP A 416 11.88 -21.85 29.45
C ASP A 416 10.80 -20.75 29.59
N ALA A 417 10.51 -19.99 28.53
CA ALA A 417 9.55 -18.89 28.56
C ALA A 417 8.10 -19.37 28.73
N ASP A 418 7.24 -18.62 29.42
CA ASP A 418 5.83 -19.02 29.61
C ASP A 418 4.94 -18.77 28.38
N ASP A 419 5.38 -17.93 27.45
CA ASP A 419 4.70 -17.67 26.20
C ASP A 419 4.94 -18.80 25.19
N GLU A 420 3.86 -19.44 24.74
CA GLU A 420 3.91 -20.59 23.85
C GLU A 420 4.60 -20.27 22.51
N ARG A 421 4.38 -19.08 21.94
CA ARG A 421 5.00 -18.68 20.67
C ARG A 421 6.50 -18.48 20.80
N THR A 422 6.98 -18.04 21.96
CA THR A 422 8.41 -17.95 22.25
C THR A 422 9.04 -19.32 22.42
N VAL A 423 8.38 -20.26 23.10
CA VAL A 423 8.83 -21.66 23.18
C VAL A 423 8.92 -22.29 21.78
N GLU A 424 7.89 -22.09 20.97
CA GLU A 424 7.81 -22.54 19.56
C GLU A 424 8.98 -22.00 18.73
N TRP A 425 9.27 -20.70 18.83
CA TRP A 425 10.42 -20.09 18.17
C TRP A 425 11.74 -20.72 18.63
N GLY A 426 11.95 -20.87 19.95
CA GLY A 426 13.16 -21.48 20.49
C GLY A 426 13.38 -22.91 19.99
N LEU A 427 12.30 -23.69 19.95
CA LEU A 427 12.30 -25.06 19.45
C LEU A 427 12.74 -25.14 17.99
N LEU A 428 12.12 -24.34 17.12
CA LEU A 428 12.44 -24.31 15.69
C LEU A 428 13.86 -23.82 15.43
N THR A 429 14.32 -22.80 16.15
CA THR A 429 15.67 -22.27 16.02
C THR A 429 16.72 -23.33 16.40
N LEU A 430 16.49 -24.12 17.45
CA LEU A 430 17.40 -25.20 17.84
C LEU A 430 17.43 -26.35 16.84
N LEU A 431 16.27 -26.78 16.34
CA LEU A 431 16.22 -27.84 15.33
C LEU A 431 16.89 -27.45 14.02
N ARG A 432 16.73 -26.20 13.59
CA ARG A 432 17.39 -25.66 12.38
C ARG A 432 18.88 -25.41 12.61
N GLY A 433 19.26 -25.09 13.85
CA GLY A 433 20.63 -24.79 14.27
C GLY A 433 21.33 -25.92 15.00
N HIS A 434 21.04 -27.16 14.60
CA HIS A 434 21.70 -28.35 15.15
C HIS A 434 23.22 -28.18 15.14
N ASP A 435 23.84 -28.40 16.30
CA ASP A 435 25.28 -28.33 16.50
C ASP A 435 25.80 -29.75 16.77
N PRO A 436 26.40 -30.44 15.78
CA PRO A 436 26.81 -31.85 15.93
C PRO A 436 27.90 -32.07 16.99
N GLU A 437 28.60 -31.02 17.43
CA GLU A 437 29.60 -31.13 18.50
C GLU A 437 28.94 -31.13 19.90
N ARG A 438 27.74 -30.56 20.03
CA ARG A 438 27.04 -30.38 21.32
C ARG A 438 25.76 -31.20 21.42
N ASP A 439 25.08 -31.41 20.32
CA ASP A 439 23.76 -32.03 20.25
C ASP A 439 23.86 -33.51 19.93
N SER A 440 22.95 -34.28 20.54
CA SER A 440 22.58 -35.59 20.02
C SER A 440 22.19 -35.47 18.53
N PRO A 441 22.28 -36.56 17.74
CA PRO A 441 21.74 -36.61 16.38
C PRO A 441 20.34 -35.97 16.29
N PRO A 442 19.98 -35.26 15.21
CA PRO A 442 18.77 -34.42 15.16
C PRO A 442 17.48 -35.12 15.62
N LEU A 443 17.30 -36.40 15.27
CA LEU A 443 16.15 -37.20 15.70
C LEU A 443 16.12 -37.45 17.22
N LEU A 444 17.28 -37.66 17.83
CA LEU A 444 17.40 -37.84 19.28
C LEU A 444 17.22 -36.50 20.01
N LEU A 445 17.79 -35.40 19.49
CA LEU A 445 17.54 -34.07 20.02
C LEU A 445 16.04 -33.71 19.96
N ALA A 446 15.39 -33.98 18.82
CA ALA A 446 13.96 -33.76 18.67
C ALA A 446 13.16 -34.61 19.67
N ALA A 447 13.52 -35.88 19.87
CA ALA A 447 12.89 -36.73 20.87
C ALA A 447 13.07 -36.21 22.30
N ASP A 448 14.27 -35.76 22.66
CA ASP A 448 14.58 -35.20 23.97
C ASP A 448 13.78 -33.92 24.24
N LEU A 449 13.72 -33.01 23.26
CA LEU A 449 12.92 -31.78 23.34
C LEU A 449 11.43 -32.09 23.46
N PHE A 450 10.92 -33.06 22.70
CA PHE A 450 9.52 -33.48 22.71
C PHE A 450 9.12 -34.17 24.03
N ALA A 451 10.06 -34.86 24.69
CA ALA A 451 9.82 -35.48 25.99
C ALA A 451 9.49 -34.44 27.07
N HIS A 452 10.01 -33.21 26.96
CA HIS A 452 9.77 -32.15 27.92
C HIS A 452 8.31 -31.63 27.87
N PRO A 453 7.53 -31.70 28.97
CA PRO A 453 6.09 -31.41 28.94
C PRO A 453 5.72 -30.02 28.40
N LYS A 454 6.51 -28.99 28.73
CA LYS A 454 6.27 -27.60 28.29
C LYS A 454 6.54 -27.40 26.80
N ILE A 455 7.55 -28.08 26.27
CA ILE A 455 7.97 -27.96 24.86
C ILE A 455 7.06 -28.83 23.98
N ARG A 456 6.57 -29.95 24.52
CA ARG A 456 5.71 -30.90 23.81
C ARG A 456 4.54 -30.23 23.10
N LEU A 457 3.84 -29.29 23.75
CA LEU A 457 2.71 -28.59 23.13
C LEU A 457 3.12 -27.76 21.91
N ALA A 458 4.22 -27.00 22.01
CA ALA A 458 4.76 -26.25 20.88
C ALA A 458 5.31 -27.18 19.78
N ALA A 459 5.93 -28.30 20.16
CA ALA A 459 6.45 -29.30 19.23
C ALA A 459 5.36 -29.98 18.40
N LEU A 460 4.18 -30.18 18.99
CA LEU A 460 3.04 -30.77 18.32
C LEU A 460 2.49 -29.91 17.17
N LYS A 461 2.75 -28.60 17.15
CA LYS A 461 2.43 -27.70 16.02
C LYS A 461 3.38 -27.86 14.83
N HIS A 462 4.51 -28.54 15.04
CA HIS A 462 5.58 -28.75 14.07
C HIS A 462 5.94 -30.23 13.97
N VAL A 463 4.90 -31.06 13.96
CA VAL A 463 4.99 -32.51 14.08
C VAL A 463 5.88 -33.16 13.01
N GLU A 464 6.09 -32.50 11.87
CA GLU A 464 7.02 -32.92 10.82
C GLU A 464 8.47 -33.09 11.31
N TYR A 465 8.88 -32.35 12.34
CA TYR A 465 10.21 -32.48 12.95
C TYR A 465 10.28 -33.59 14.01
N PHE A 466 9.12 -34.09 14.47
CA PHE A 466 9.01 -35.00 15.61
C PHE A 466 8.31 -36.32 15.25
N ILE A 467 8.23 -36.65 13.96
CA ILE A 467 7.45 -37.80 13.45
C ILE A 467 7.67 -39.08 14.28
N PRO A 468 8.90 -39.55 14.57
CA PRO A 468 9.07 -40.79 15.33
C PRO A 468 8.45 -40.74 16.74
N SER A 469 8.64 -39.65 17.46
CA SER A 469 8.10 -39.46 18.82
C SER A 469 6.60 -39.25 18.79
N ALA A 470 6.09 -38.49 17.82
CA ALA A 470 4.68 -38.26 17.63
C ALA A 470 3.92 -39.54 17.25
N ARG A 471 4.54 -40.44 16.46
CA ARG A 471 4.01 -41.79 16.17
C ARG A 471 3.87 -42.65 17.43
N VAL A 472 4.77 -42.51 18.41
CA VAL A 472 4.65 -43.21 19.71
C VAL A 472 3.48 -42.64 20.51
N GLU A 473 3.41 -41.32 20.70
CA GLU A 473 2.28 -40.70 21.43
C GLU A 473 0.93 -40.96 20.77
N LEU A 474 0.88 -41.01 19.43
CA LEU A 474 -0.32 -41.37 18.68
C LEU A 474 -0.77 -42.77 19.08
N ARG A 475 0.11 -43.77 18.98
CA ARG A 475 -0.19 -45.18 19.32
C ARG A 475 -0.55 -45.36 20.79
N GLU A 476 0.05 -44.59 21.68
CA GLU A 476 -0.26 -44.59 23.12
C GLU A 476 -1.51 -43.76 23.48
N LEU A 477 -2.23 -43.22 22.48
CA LEU A 477 -3.45 -42.42 22.64
C LEU A 477 -3.26 -41.16 23.51
N ARG A 478 -2.06 -40.58 23.48
CA ARG A 478 -1.71 -39.39 24.26
C ARG A 478 -1.88 -38.08 23.50
N LEU A 479 -2.02 -38.13 22.17
CA LEU A 479 -2.28 -36.95 21.37
C LEU A 479 -3.73 -36.50 21.47
N GLU A 480 -3.93 -35.19 21.48
CA GLU A 480 -5.23 -34.58 21.17
C GLU A 480 -5.51 -34.67 19.67
N LEU A 481 -6.79 -34.51 19.27
CA LEU A 481 -7.20 -34.71 17.89
C LEU A 481 -6.51 -33.78 16.89
N GLY A 482 -6.32 -32.50 17.20
CA GLY A 482 -5.62 -31.56 16.32
C GLY A 482 -4.20 -32.03 15.96
N PRO A 483 -3.30 -32.19 16.95
CA PRO A 483 -1.96 -32.73 16.70
C PRO A 483 -1.92 -34.12 16.06
N ALA A 484 -2.88 -35.00 16.38
CA ALA A 484 -3.00 -36.30 15.74
C ALA A 484 -3.35 -36.15 14.24
N MET A 485 -4.23 -35.20 13.88
CA MET A 485 -4.54 -34.89 12.48
C MET A 485 -3.33 -34.34 11.73
N ASP A 486 -2.62 -33.38 12.32
CA ASP A 486 -1.41 -32.79 11.72
C ASP A 486 -0.36 -33.87 11.46
N LEU A 487 -0.16 -34.80 12.42
CA LEU A 487 0.74 -35.94 12.24
C LEU A 487 0.33 -36.81 11.06
N MET A 488 -0.95 -37.18 10.98
CA MET A 488 -1.47 -38.04 9.93
C MET A 488 -1.38 -37.38 8.55
N GLN A 489 -1.64 -36.07 8.46
CA GLN A 489 -1.44 -35.31 7.23
C GLN A 489 0.04 -35.26 6.83
N CYS A 490 0.94 -35.00 7.77
CA CYS A 490 2.38 -35.02 7.50
C CYS A 490 2.83 -36.40 6.99
N LEU A 491 2.41 -37.49 7.63
CA LEU A 491 2.72 -38.86 7.22
C LEU A 491 2.15 -39.25 5.85
N LEU A 492 1.01 -38.66 5.43
CA LEU A 492 0.42 -38.90 4.11
C LEU A 492 1.03 -38.03 3.01
N ARG A 493 1.49 -36.81 3.34
CA ARG A 493 2.15 -35.88 2.40
C ARG A 493 3.64 -36.20 2.21
N SER A 494 4.23 -36.95 3.13
CA SER A 494 5.66 -37.25 3.19
C SER A 494 6.18 -37.97 1.93
N GLU A 495 5.32 -38.65 1.15
CA GLU A 495 5.72 -39.28 -0.11
C GLU A 495 6.32 -38.31 -1.17
N LYS A 496 6.21 -36.98 -1.00
CA LYS A 496 6.57 -36.02 -2.06
C LYS A 496 7.51 -34.86 -1.68
N LYS A 497 7.87 -34.62 -0.41
CA LYS A 497 8.76 -33.50 -0.04
C LYS A 497 9.70 -33.84 1.11
N LEU A 498 11.01 -33.71 0.88
CA LEU A 498 12.01 -33.71 1.94
C LEU A 498 11.85 -32.43 2.77
N VAL A 499 11.77 -32.56 4.10
CA VAL A 499 11.77 -31.41 5.01
C VAL A 499 13.24 -31.09 5.32
N PRO A 500 13.74 -29.90 4.98
CA PRO A 500 15.10 -29.50 5.32
C PRO A 500 15.19 -29.27 6.84
N VAL A 501 16.04 -30.05 7.50
CA VAL A 501 16.44 -29.84 8.90
C VAL A 501 17.95 -29.75 8.89
N SER A 502 18.49 -28.56 8.59
CA SER A 502 19.91 -28.31 8.26
C SER A 502 20.33 -28.92 6.90
N ASP A 503 21.63 -29.20 6.72
CA ASP A 503 22.20 -29.94 5.57
C ASP A 503 21.79 -31.43 5.54
N ALA A 504 21.03 -31.89 6.53
CA ALA A 504 20.44 -33.22 6.58
C ALA A 504 18.94 -33.18 6.22
N PHE A 505 18.53 -34.12 5.36
CA PHE A 505 17.11 -34.34 5.09
C PHE A 505 16.59 -35.39 6.06
N ILE A 506 15.48 -35.08 6.73
CA ILE A 506 14.70 -36.13 7.39
C ILE A 506 13.98 -36.87 6.28
N GLU A 507 14.37 -38.13 6.03
CA GLU A 507 13.65 -38.98 5.09
C GLU A 507 12.18 -39.07 5.54
N PRO A 508 11.24 -38.91 4.61
CA PRO A 508 9.84 -39.09 4.93
C PRO A 508 9.65 -40.49 5.51
N GLY A 509 9.17 -40.54 6.75
CA GLY A 509 8.87 -41.81 7.39
C GLY A 509 7.86 -42.61 6.55
N PRO A 510 7.82 -43.95 6.68
CA PRO A 510 6.84 -44.76 5.97
C PRO A 510 5.42 -44.28 6.29
N PRO A 511 4.45 -44.49 5.37
CA PRO A 511 3.07 -44.09 5.56
C PRO A 511 2.52 -44.61 6.91
N PRO A 512 1.41 -44.04 7.42
CA PRO A 512 0.86 -44.46 8.70
C PRO A 512 0.53 -45.97 8.68
N SER A 513 0.98 -46.67 9.72
CA SER A 513 0.70 -48.09 9.92
C SER A 513 -0.76 -48.33 10.33
N HIS A 514 -1.21 -49.58 10.25
CA HIS A 514 -2.56 -49.94 10.68
C HIS A 514 -2.82 -49.59 12.16
N GLU A 515 -1.82 -49.80 13.03
CA GLU A 515 -1.87 -49.46 14.46
C GLU A 515 -2.08 -47.96 14.68
N GLU A 516 -1.37 -47.12 13.91
CA GLU A 516 -1.48 -45.65 13.98
C GLU A 516 -2.84 -45.15 13.49
N TRP A 517 -3.37 -45.76 12.43
CA TRP A 517 -4.72 -45.48 11.95
C TRP A 517 -5.80 -45.85 12.98
N GLN A 518 -5.66 -46.99 13.65
CA GLN A 518 -6.56 -47.38 14.74
C GLN A 518 -6.51 -46.38 15.89
N ALA A 519 -5.30 -45.99 16.31
CA ALA A 519 -5.10 -45.04 17.39
C ALA A 519 -5.68 -43.65 17.08
N TYR A 520 -5.47 -43.15 15.85
CA TYR A 520 -6.08 -41.91 15.36
C TYR A 520 -7.62 -41.96 15.44
N ARG A 521 -8.24 -43.05 14.99
CA ARG A 521 -9.71 -43.22 15.06
C ARG A 521 -10.21 -43.19 16.49
N GLU A 522 -9.49 -43.81 17.41
CA GLU A 522 -9.86 -43.84 18.82
C GLU A 522 -9.78 -42.44 19.45
N ILE A 523 -8.72 -41.69 19.18
CA ILE A 523 -8.61 -40.28 19.58
C ILE A 523 -9.76 -39.46 18.98
N ARG A 524 -10.05 -39.65 17.70
CA ARG A 524 -11.15 -38.97 16.99
C ARG A 524 -12.51 -39.24 17.63
N GLN A 525 -12.81 -40.49 17.97
CA GLN A 525 -14.09 -40.89 18.57
C GLN A 525 -14.28 -40.37 19.99
N ARG A 526 -13.19 -40.26 20.77
CA ARG A 526 -13.22 -39.74 22.15
C ARG A 526 -13.33 -38.21 22.20
N SER A 527 -12.89 -37.53 21.14
CA SER A 527 -12.85 -36.08 21.07
C SER A 527 -14.24 -35.50 20.79
N LYS A 528 -14.56 -34.39 21.47
CA LYS A 528 -15.78 -33.62 21.19
C LYS A 528 -15.60 -32.91 19.84
N MET A 529 -16.50 -33.16 18.90
CA MET A 529 -16.41 -32.68 17.51
C MET A 529 -16.88 -31.23 17.32
N ASP A 530 -17.28 -30.57 18.40
CA ASP A 530 -18.12 -29.37 18.43
C ASP A 530 -17.46 -28.12 17.79
N ARG A 531 -16.20 -28.19 17.33
CA ARG A 531 -15.39 -27.06 16.83
C ARG A 531 -14.36 -27.39 15.73
N LEU A 532 -14.41 -28.57 15.10
CA LEU A 532 -13.35 -29.01 14.18
C LEU A 532 -13.63 -28.68 12.71
N ASP A 533 -12.56 -28.47 11.94
CA ASP A 533 -12.59 -28.33 10.49
C ASP A 533 -12.91 -29.69 9.86
N TRP A 534 -14.17 -29.89 9.51
CA TRP A 534 -14.69 -31.09 8.84
C TRP A 534 -13.90 -31.48 7.60
N MET A 535 -13.30 -30.51 6.89
CA MET A 535 -12.47 -30.75 5.70
C MET A 535 -11.29 -31.64 6.04
N GLN A 536 -10.55 -31.26 7.08
CA GLN A 536 -9.34 -31.96 7.50
C GLN A 536 -9.64 -33.36 8.05
N LEU A 537 -10.80 -33.55 8.71
CA LEU A 537 -11.22 -34.85 9.21
C LEU A 537 -11.58 -35.82 8.09
N LEU A 538 -12.30 -35.34 7.07
CA LEU A 538 -12.74 -36.15 5.94
C LEU A 538 -11.60 -36.47 4.97
N ASP A 539 -10.61 -35.58 4.82
CA ASP A 539 -9.38 -35.85 4.08
C ASP A 539 -8.58 -37.03 4.65
N LEU A 540 -8.67 -37.24 5.96
CA LEU A 540 -7.99 -38.28 6.74
C LEU A 540 -8.83 -39.54 6.97
N VAL A 541 -9.85 -39.82 6.15
CA VAL A 541 -10.53 -41.14 6.16
C VAL A 541 -9.55 -42.24 5.74
N GLN A 542 -9.73 -43.51 6.10
CA GLN A 542 -9.02 -44.63 5.47
C GLN A 542 -10.02 -45.63 4.85
N THR A 543 -9.61 -46.32 3.79
CA THR A 543 -10.36 -47.48 3.26
C THR A 543 -9.72 -48.79 3.73
N GLY A 544 -10.52 -49.85 3.82
CA GLY A 544 -10.05 -51.22 4.04
C GLY A 544 -9.28 -51.77 2.83
N GLU A 545 -8.79 -53.00 2.96
CA GLU A 545 -7.99 -53.68 1.92
C GLU A 545 -8.74 -53.82 0.58
N ASP A 546 -10.06 -53.97 0.64
CA ASP A 546 -10.93 -54.09 -0.54
C ASP A 546 -11.40 -52.73 -1.10
N GLY A 547 -10.91 -51.61 -0.55
CA GLY A 547 -11.34 -50.26 -0.92
C GLY A 547 -12.63 -49.80 -0.25
N ASP A 548 -13.26 -50.65 0.56
CA ASP A 548 -14.47 -50.31 1.30
C ASP A 548 -14.19 -49.31 2.44
N TRP A 549 -15.20 -48.51 2.78
CA TRP A 549 -15.13 -47.63 3.94
C TRP A 549 -15.14 -48.44 5.22
N LEU A 550 -14.21 -48.12 6.12
CA LEU A 550 -14.21 -48.73 7.44
C LEU A 550 -15.44 -48.25 8.24
N PRO A 551 -16.04 -49.10 9.10
CA PRO A 551 -17.26 -48.75 9.83
C PRO A 551 -17.17 -47.43 10.60
N GLU A 552 -16.00 -47.13 11.17
CA GLU A 552 -15.75 -45.92 11.95
C GLU A 552 -15.67 -44.65 11.08
N ASP A 553 -15.11 -44.79 9.87
CA ASP A 553 -15.01 -43.69 8.92
C ASP A 553 -16.37 -43.44 8.23
N ARG A 554 -17.14 -44.52 8.01
CA ARG A 554 -18.51 -44.42 7.52
C ARG A 554 -19.42 -43.66 8.49
N LYS A 555 -19.32 -43.94 9.79
CA LYS A 555 -20.06 -43.19 10.84
C LYS A 555 -19.72 -41.71 10.85
N LEU A 556 -18.44 -41.36 10.60
CA LEU A 556 -18.02 -39.95 10.51
C LEU A 556 -18.65 -39.26 9.30
N LEU A 557 -18.62 -39.91 8.13
CA LEU A 557 -19.27 -39.43 6.93
C LEU A 557 -20.78 -39.25 7.13
N GLU A 558 -21.45 -40.21 7.77
CA GLU A 558 -22.88 -40.11 8.11
C GLU A 558 -23.16 -38.93 9.03
N LYS A 559 -22.33 -38.71 10.06
CA LYS A 559 -22.46 -37.54 10.92
C LYS A 559 -22.26 -36.23 10.15
N ALA A 560 -21.26 -36.14 9.28
CA ALA A 560 -21.05 -34.96 8.43
C ALA A 560 -22.26 -34.71 7.52
N MET A 561 -22.85 -35.79 6.97
CA MET A 561 -24.07 -35.71 6.15
C MET A 561 -25.30 -35.26 6.92
N ASP A 562 -25.38 -35.57 8.21
CA ASP A 562 -26.47 -35.10 9.07
C ASP A 562 -26.27 -33.63 9.47
N GLU A 563 -25.02 -33.21 9.72
CA GLU A 563 -24.68 -31.79 9.98
C GLU A 563 -24.78 -30.91 8.73
N LEU A 564 -24.66 -31.47 7.53
CA LEU A 564 -24.83 -30.75 6.27
C LEU A 564 -26.19 -30.03 6.15
N GLU A 565 -27.21 -30.51 6.87
CA GLU A 565 -28.52 -29.86 6.92
C GLU A 565 -28.48 -28.53 7.70
N ASP A 566 -27.56 -28.40 8.65
CA ASP A 566 -27.36 -27.24 9.50
C ASP A 566 -26.18 -26.34 9.05
N ASP A 567 -25.20 -26.91 8.32
CA ASP A 567 -24.02 -26.23 7.77
C ASP A 567 -23.80 -26.61 6.30
N ASP A 568 -24.28 -25.75 5.41
CA ASP A 568 -24.23 -25.95 3.97
C ASP A 568 -22.80 -25.91 3.37
N SER A 569 -21.83 -25.35 4.12
CA SER A 569 -20.43 -25.28 3.70
C SER A 569 -19.76 -26.66 3.69
N LEU A 570 -20.31 -27.62 4.44
CA LEU A 570 -19.84 -29.01 4.48
C LEU A 570 -20.03 -29.75 3.15
N GLY A 571 -20.93 -29.26 2.30
CA GLY A 571 -21.27 -29.93 1.04
C GLY A 571 -20.04 -30.18 0.18
N PHE A 572 -19.20 -29.14 0.04
CA PHE A 572 -17.95 -29.22 -0.70
C PHE A 572 -16.98 -30.26 -0.12
N MET A 573 -16.79 -30.21 1.21
CA MET A 573 -15.85 -31.09 1.93
C MET A 573 -16.27 -32.56 1.79
N ILE A 574 -17.55 -32.86 1.98
CA ILE A 574 -18.10 -34.21 1.84
C ILE A 574 -17.95 -34.70 0.39
N ALA A 575 -18.28 -33.86 -0.60
CA ALA A 575 -18.13 -34.22 -2.01
C ALA A 575 -16.66 -34.47 -2.37
N ALA A 576 -15.72 -33.70 -1.83
CA ALA A 576 -14.29 -33.90 -2.03
C ALA A 576 -13.82 -35.24 -1.46
N ALA A 577 -14.26 -35.59 -0.24
CA ALA A 577 -13.94 -36.86 0.39
C ALA A 577 -14.51 -38.07 -0.38
N LEU A 578 -15.77 -37.97 -0.82
CA LEU A 578 -16.41 -38.98 -1.67
C LEU A 578 -15.72 -39.12 -3.04
N LYS A 579 -15.16 -38.03 -3.57
CA LYS A 579 -14.34 -38.04 -4.78
C LYS A 579 -13.03 -38.78 -4.60
N LEU A 580 -12.34 -38.52 -3.50
CA LEU A 580 -11.09 -39.19 -3.19
C LEU A 580 -11.31 -40.68 -2.92
N ARG A 581 -12.42 -41.04 -2.27
CA ARG A 581 -12.71 -42.40 -1.79
C ARG A 581 -14.17 -42.80 -2.04
N PRO A 582 -14.56 -43.18 -3.26
CA PRO A 582 -15.96 -43.46 -3.58
C PRO A 582 -16.44 -44.79 -2.96
N PRO A 583 -17.40 -44.79 -1.99
CA PRO A 583 -18.02 -46.03 -1.53
C PRO A 583 -18.94 -46.66 -2.61
N PRO A 584 -19.40 -47.92 -2.44
CA PRO A 584 -20.34 -48.56 -3.36
C PRO A 584 -21.64 -47.75 -3.61
N ASP A 585 -22.07 -46.97 -2.63
CA ASP A 585 -23.27 -46.11 -2.68
C ASP A 585 -22.96 -44.63 -2.96
N VAL A 586 -21.77 -44.30 -3.48
CA VAL A 586 -21.29 -42.90 -3.64
C VAL A 586 -22.25 -42.02 -4.45
N ILE A 587 -22.94 -42.57 -5.45
CA ILE A 587 -23.89 -41.81 -6.27
C ILE A 587 -25.11 -41.38 -5.47
N ALA A 588 -25.61 -42.25 -4.58
CA ALA A 588 -26.72 -41.91 -3.70
C ALA A 588 -26.30 -40.83 -2.69
N LEU A 589 -25.10 -40.94 -2.13
CA LEU A 589 -24.54 -39.95 -1.20
C LEU A 589 -24.32 -38.60 -1.86
N LEU A 590 -23.64 -38.55 -3.02
CA LEU A 590 -23.46 -37.31 -3.79
C LEU A 590 -24.80 -36.68 -4.17
N THR A 591 -25.81 -37.48 -4.50
CA THR A 591 -27.16 -36.98 -4.77
C THR A 591 -27.77 -36.32 -3.53
N ARG A 592 -27.56 -36.89 -2.34
CA ARG A 592 -28.00 -36.28 -1.07
C ARG A 592 -27.22 -34.99 -0.79
N VAL A 593 -25.89 -34.99 -0.97
CA VAL A 593 -25.06 -33.78 -0.80
C VAL A 593 -25.54 -32.65 -1.72
N ILE A 594 -25.64 -32.92 -3.02
CA ILE A 594 -26.12 -31.96 -4.05
C ILE A 594 -27.49 -31.36 -3.68
N ARG A 595 -28.37 -32.12 -3.03
CA ARG A 595 -29.71 -31.64 -2.64
C ARG A 595 -29.68 -30.78 -1.38
N ALA A 596 -28.76 -31.05 -0.46
CA ALA A 596 -28.67 -30.37 0.82
C ALA A 596 -27.74 -29.13 0.76
N THR A 597 -26.79 -29.09 -0.18
CA THR A 597 -25.84 -27.97 -0.32
C THR A 597 -26.53 -26.72 -0.88
N HIS A 598 -26.32 -25.58 -0.24
CA HIS A 598 -26.79 -24.28 -0.71
C HIS A 598 -26.18 -23.91 -2.08
N PRO A 599 -26.93 -23.21 -2.96
CA PRO A 599 -26.45 -22.86 -4.30
C PRO A 599 -25.07 -22.21 -4.37
N THR A 600 -24.69 -21.39 -3.38
CA THR A 600 -23.36 -20.73 -3.32
C THR A 600 -22.19 -21.74 -3.33
N PHE A 601 -22.36 -22.92 -2.73
CA PHE A 601 -21.31 -23.96 -2.65
C PHE A 601 -21.57 -25.13 -3.62
N LEU A 602 -22.61 -25.06 -4.43
CA LEU A 602 -23.07 -26.18 -5.26
C LEU A 602 -22.14 -26.48 -6.44
N ARG A 603 -21.53 -25.44 -7.05
CA ARG A 603 -20.61 -25.62 -8.20
C ARG A 603 -19.43 -26.57 -7.87
N PRO A 604 -18.65 -26.37 -6.80
CA PRO A 604 -17.54 -27.28 -6.49
C PRO A 604 -18.01 -28.68 -6.04
N VAL A 605 -19.19 -28.81 -5.42
CA VAL A 605 -19.83 -30.11 -5.15
C VAL A 605 -20.13 -30.87 -6.44
N LEU A 606 -20.72 -30.19 -7.43
CA LEU A 606 -21.04 -30.80 -8.71
C LEU A 606 -19.79 -31.17 -9.52
N LYS A 607 -18.71 -30.34 -9.48
CA LYS A 607 -17.40 -30.68 -10.07
C LYS A 607 -16.88 -32.00 -9.49
N ASN A 608 -16.85 -32.13 -8.16
CA ASN A 608 -16.42 -33.36 -7.50
C ASN A 608 -17.33 -34.56 -7.84
N ALA A 609 -18.66 -34.36 -7.90
CA ALA A 609 -19.60 -35.42 -8.27
C ALA A 609 -19.44 -35.89 -9.72
N GLN A 610 -19.18 -34.97 -10.65
CA GLN A 610 -18.92 -35.29 -12.05
C GLN A 610 -17.65 -36.11 -12.20
N GLU A 611 -16.57 -35.74 -11.51
CA GLU A 611 -15.32 -36.52 -11.52
C GLU A 611 -15.53 -37.95 -10.99
N VAL A 612 -16.30 -38.12 -9.92
CA VAL A 612 -16.66 -39.46 -9.41
C VAL A 612 -17.39 -40.27 -10.47
N ARG A 613 -18.40 -39.69 -11.11
CA ARG A 613 -19.17 -40.38 -12.16
C ARG A 613 -18.30 -40.80 -13.32
N LEU A 614 -17.41 -39.91 -13.78
CA LEU A 614 -16.44 -40.21 -14.84
C LEU A 614 -15.52 -41.37 -14.44
N ARG A 615 -15.00 -41.38 -13.21
CA ARG A 615 -14.19 -42.49 -12.67
C ARG A 615 -14.94 -43.82 -12.62
N LEU A 616 -16.26 -43.78 -12.39
CA LEU A 616 -17.13 -44.95 -12.37
C LEU A 616 -17.67 -45.35 -13.76
N GLY A 617 -17.28 -44.65 -14.83
CA GLY A 617 -17.78 -44.90 -16.19
C GLY A 617 -19.27 -44.52 -16.39
N LEU A 618 -19.82 -43.71 -15.49
CA LEU A 618 -21.17 -43.19 -15.56
C LEU A 618 -21.12 -41.86 -16.34
N GLY A 619 -21.77 -41.79 -17.50
CA GLY A 619 -21.75 -40.61 -18.38
C GLY A 619 -22.18 -39.29 -17.71
N PRO A 620 -21.97 -38.14 -18.40
CA PRO A 620 -22.15 -36.79 -17.87
C PRO A 620 -23.63 -36.39 -17.75
N GLU A 621 -24.35 -36.96 -16.80
CA GLU A 621 -25.78 -36.68 -16.57
C GLU A 621 -26.00 -35.49 -15.62
N VAL A 622 -24.94 -34.99 -14.98
CA VAL A 622 -24.96 -33.90 -13.96
C VAL A 622 -25.15 -32.51 -14.59
N GLU A 623 -25.03 -32.43 -15.91
CA GLU A 623 -24.91 -31.20 -16.68
C GLU A 623 -26.15 -30.28 -16.58
N ALA A 624 -27.36 -30.85 -16.45
CA ALA A 624 -28.59 -30.08 -16.33
C ALA A 624 -28.69 -29.28 -15.01
N ARG A 625 -28.29 -29.89 -13.88
CA ARG A 625 -28.25 -29.20 -12.57
C ARG A 625 -27.02 -28.32 -12.42
N PHE A 626 -25.91 -28.66 -13.08
CA PHE A 626 -24.75 -27.79 -13.18
C PHE A 626 -25.09 -26.49 -13.88
N LYS A 627 -25.85 -26.56 -14.97
CA LYS A 627 -26.36 -25.39 -15.69
C LYS A 627 -27.28 -24.54 -14.81
N GLU A 628 -28.23 -25.15 -14.12
CA GLU A 628 -29.16 -24.45 -13.21
C GLU A 628 -28.44 -23.75 -12.04
N ALA A 629 -27.44 -24.41 -11.43
CA ALA A 629 -26.62 -23.84 -10.36
C ALA A 629 -25.70 -22.71 -10.86
N ALA A 630 -25.10 -22.88 -12.04
CA ALA A 630 -24.25 -21.89 -12.67
C ALA A 630 -25.03 -20.64 -13.08
N ASP A 631 -26.23 -20.83 -13.66
CA ASP A 631 -27.12 -19.73 -14.04
C ASP A 631 -27.60 -18.95 -12.78
N TYR A 632 -27.93 -19.64 -11.69
CA TYR A 632 -28.28 -18.99 -10.41
C TYR A 632 -27.11 -18.20 -9.79
N ALA A 633 -25.89 -18.74 -9.82
CA ALA A 633 -24.71 -18.06 -9.29
C ALA A 633 -24.38 -16.81 -10.11
N ARG A 634 -24.48 -16.91 -11.44
CA ARG A 634 -24.30 -15.80 -12.39
C ARG A 634 -25.27 -14.65 -12.09
N ASP A 635 -26.55 -14.98 -11.95
CA ASP A 635 -27.61 -13.98 -11.71
C ASP A 635 -27.48 -13.23 -10.37
N ARG A 636 -26.81 -13.83 -9.37
CA ARG A 636 -26.77 -13.30 -7.99
C ARG A 636 -25.44 -12.64 -7.61
N PHE A 637 -24.32 -13.09 -8.17
CA PHE A 637 -22.99 -12.63 -7.78
C PHE A 637 -22.25 -11.85 -8.87
N GLY A 638 -22.86 -11.70 -10.06
CA GLY A 638 -22.24 -11.01 -11.19
C GLY A 638 -21.18 -11.89 -11.89
N ASP A 639 -20.91 -11.57 -13.15
CA ASP A 639 -19.90 -12.24 -13.97
C ASP A 639 -18.48 -11.89 -13.48
N GLU A 640 -18.04 -12.47 -12.36
CA GLU A 640 -16.60 -12.56 -12.07
C GLU A 640 -16.01 -13.70 -12.91
N GLU A 641 -15.64 -13.35 -14.15
CA GLU A 641 -15.09 -14.21 -15.23
C GLU A 641 -13.67 -14.78 -14.99
N ASP A 642 -13.12 -14.78 -13.77
CA ASP A 642 -11.69 -15.13 -13.55
C ASP A 642 -11.40 -16.57 -13.05
N TRP A 643 -12.34 -17.52 -13.20
CA TRP A 643 -12.17 -18.89 -12.64
C TRP A 643 -12.22 -20.05 -13.66
N ASP A 644 -12.12 -19.77 -14.97
CA ASP A 644 -12.24 -20.79 -16.03
C ASP A 644 -10.90 -21.40 -16.51
N ASP A 645 -9.77 -21.12 -15.85
CA ASP A 645 -8.48 -21.76 -16.13
C ASP A 645 -8.07 -22.74 -14.99
N ASP A 646 -8.62 -23.97 -14.97
CA ASP A 646 -8.00 -25.17 -14.34
C ASP A 646 -8.75 -26.51 -14.60
#